data_AF-A0A7X8VXG9-F1
#
_entry.id   AF-A0A7X8VXG9-F1
#
_cell.length_a   1.000
_cell.length_b   1.000
_cell.length_c   1.000
_cell.angle_alpha   90.00
_cell.angle_beta   90.00
_cell.angle_gamma   90.00
#
_symmetry.space_group_name_H-M   'P 1'
#
loop_
_entity.id
_entity.type
_entity.pdbx_description
1 polymer ?
#
loop_
_entity_poly.entity_id
_entity_poly.type
_entity_poly.pdbx_seq_one_letter_code
_entity_poly.pdbx_strand_id
1 'polypeptide(L)'
;MLVINKIIKEQTKQLGTAFQMLQDVMPEYFFQDLGEHLGTILPFLCNLDKQSGIRRVELNNEIFFIYLLSDESNPAVTSRMMAKQRLLSVTIHRSCRPVVVNAEPNTLIIEHYVLLSDTAPKCRISLAELQDAYAHQYGQEQLPALAELYQRLNGAAIADLELNRLVQLVRWALLAQGCDNVLAEVEEWNQDSLRLVLAVSVPTGTDGLYSQLLEIIAASGLEPSRCCLREISTNRDPGDFEHLPVMVGTLHLEKRNQTDITPAHLEALLENVRLLGWVEMHDFMHQEFVRRLGFSLQATNWLRACCEFIHGQLAFVERSAYNAQDIVRYMAIYPELSRQMFQEFERRFNPALQDADNNGEQEAAARKHFLAEVQKINSGNQEKDNLVRNIFRASFNFLDCIQKTNFYCLDKAGLSFRLSPDYCQFYCRLNEKYAASFPADTPCGVFFFYRRKAFGYHVRFAEISRGGWRTVIPGRGGNKLEAYDNYDYASDEAYHEVLVLANTQHLKNKDIYEGGAKLLTLMEPLEDPSQLKPTLWQMQRAFTAAFVSLVNYGTDHKLRDSRIVDRLGKHELIEIGPDENMFDTMIEWMGEYAQKVGYTLGSGFISGKPGAGINHKEYGVTSYGVHQYLLKTLHELGIDPTKDKFAIKIAGGPGGDVAGNAIKLLLAEKDGKPLYPKLRIVAITDGPAVAYDPKGLDREELRRLLFVSGLDGFNPEKLRGEGARIAFSQPVIHNGERCNRVVERI
;
A
#
# COMPACT_ATOMS: atom_id res chain seq x y z
N MET A 1 45.62 32.24 -28.96
CA MET A 1 45.89 32.69 -27.57
C MET A 1 45.12 33.96 -27.19
N LEU A 2 45.21 35.08 -27.92
CA LEU A 2 44.52 36.34 -27.58
C LEU A 2 42.98 36.21 -27.44
N VAL A 3 42.33 35.46 -28.33
CA VAL A 3 40.87 35.21 -28.27
C VAL A 3 40.48 34.38 -27.04
N ILE A 4 41.26 33.34 -26.72
CA ILE A 4 41.04 32.48 -25.55
C ILE A 4 41.19 33.28 -24.26
N ASN A 5 42.24 34.11 -24.14
CA ASN A 5 42.43 34.96 -22.97
C ASN A 5 41.31 35.99 -22.79
N LYS A 6 40.74 36.50 -23.89
CA LYS A 6 39.58 37.40 -23.84
C LYS A 6 38.33 36.67 -23.33
N ILE A 7 38.05 35.46 -23.85
CA ILE A 7 36.93 34.62 -23.41
C ILE A 7 37.07 34.26 -21.93
N ILE A 8 38.25 33.83 -21.48
CA ILE A 8 38.51 33.50 -20.07
C ILE A 8 38.23 34.72 -19.18
N LYS A 9 38.79 35.89 -19.52
CA LYS A 9 38.58 37.12 -18.74
C LYS A 9 37.11 37.52 -18.65
N GLU A 10 36.36 37.36 -19.73
CA GLU A 10 34.93 37.66 -19.77
C GLU A 10 34.12 36.67 -18.92
N GLN A 11 34.41 35.37 -19.01
CA GLN A 11 33.79 34.33 -18.20
C GLN A 11 34.11 34.49 -16.70
N THR A 12 35.37 34.76 -16.34
CA THR A 12 35.76 35.02 -14.96
C THR A 12 35.02 36.23 -14.38
N LYS A 13 34.83 37.29 -15.17
CA LYS A 13 34.05 38.46 -14.74
C LYS A 13 32.57 38.11 -14.51
N GLN A 14 31.97 37.32 -15.41
CA GLN A 14 30.58 36.88 -15.29
C GLN A 14 30.37 35.99 -14.05
N LEU A 15 31.28 35.05 -13.80
CA LEU A 15 31.25 34.19 -12.60
C LEU A 15 31.41 35.01 -11.32
N GLY A 16 32.33 35.98 -11.29
CA GLY A 16 32.51 36.88 -10.15
C GLY A 16 31.26 37.72 -9.87
N THR A 17 30.58 38.18 -10.92
CA THR A 17 29.32 38.93 -10.79
C THR A 17 28.20 38.05 -10.25
N ALA A 18 28.07 36.81 -10.75
CA ALA A 18 27.09 35.85 -10.27
C ALA A 18 27.34 35.45 -8.81
N PHE A 19 28.60 35.30 -8.39
CA PHE A 19 28.96 34.99 -7.01
C PHE A 19 28.61 36.15 -6.08
N GLN A 20 28.93 37.39 -6.45
CA GLN A 20 28.53 38.56 -5.67
C GLN A 20 27.00 38.64 -5.53
N MET A 21 26.27 38.42 -6.62
CA MET A 21 24.80 38.37 -6.58
C MET A 21 24.29 37.32 -5.58
N LEU A 22 24.87 36.10 -5.57
CA LEU A 22 24.51 35.09 -4.56
C LEU A 22 24.76 35.58 -3.14
N GLN A 23 25.93 36.21 -2.87
CA GLN A 23 26.25 36.72 -1.54
C GLN A 23 25.28 37.80 -1.07
N ASP A 24 24.74 38.59 -2.00
CA ASP A 24 23.82 39.67 -1.68
C ASP A 24 22.40 39.17 -1.37
N VAL A 25 21.98 38.05 -1.97
CA VAL A 25 20.58 37.59 -1.99
C VAL A 25 20.31 36.26 -1.29
N MET A 26 21.32 35.39 -1.16
CA MET A 26 21.16 34.09 -0.51
C MET A 26 21.48 34.18 0.99
N PRO A 27 20.78 33.42 1.83
CA PRO A 27 21.05 33.37 3.27
C PRO A 27 22.38 32.68 3.59
N GLU A 28 22.98 32.96 4.75
CA GLU A 28 24.29 32.39 5.14
C GLU A 28 24.33 30.86 5.13
N TYR A 29 23.25 30.21 5.57
CA TYR A 29 23.16 28.74 5.57
C TYR A 29 23.21 28.12 4.17
N PHE A 30 22.90 28.87 3.09
CA PHE A 30 23.07 28.37 1.73
C PHE A 30 24.55 28.09 1.43
N PHE A 31 25.46 28.95 1.91
CA PHE A 31 26.90 28.77 1.70
C PHE A 31 27.49 27.67 2.59
N GLN A 32 26.85 27.39 3.73
CA GLN A 32 27.19 26.23 4.57
C GLN A 32 26.78 24.93 3.89
N ASP A 33 25.57 24.87 3.33
CA ASP A 33 25.02 23.66 2.71
C ASP A 33 25.64 23.38 1.32
N LEU A 34 25.83 24.40 0.48
CA LEU A 34 26.20 24.25 -0.94
C LEU A 34 27.54 24.91 -1.33
N GLY A 35 28.38 25.27 -0.35
CA GLY A 35 29.66 25.94 -0.57
C GLY A 35 30.60 25.19 -1.53
N GLU A 36 30.72 23.87 -1.39
CA GLU A 36 31.56 23.03 -2.25
C GLU A 36 30.99 22.90 -3.68
N HIS A 37 29.69 23.14 -3.85
CA HIS A 37 28.98 23.02 -5.14
C HIS A 37 28.88 24.34 -5.91
N LEU A 38 29.41 25.46 -5.36
CA LEU A 38 29.36 26.77 -6.02
C LEU A 38 29.99 26.76 -7.41
N GLY A 39 31.06 25.99 -7.63
CA GLY A 39 31.69 25.82 -8.95
C GLY A 39 30.73 25.23 -10.00
N THR A 40 29.80 24.38 -9.58
CA THR A 40 28.75 23.79 -10.42
C THR A 40 27.60 24.77 -10.64
N ILE A 41 27.23 25.56 -9.63
CA ILE A 41 26.06 26.46 -9.64
C ILE A 41 26.33 27.73 -10.46
N LEU A 42 27.48 28.37 -10.25
CA LEU A 42 27.79 29.71 -10.77
C LEU A 42 27.65 29.85 -12.30
N PRO A 43 28.12 28.91 -13.14
CA PRO A 43 27.97 29.02 -14.60
C PRO A 43 26.52 29.16 -15.06
N PHE A 44 25.57 28.57 -14.32
CA PHE A 44 24.15 28.59 -14.65
C PHE A 44 23.43 29.85 -14.15
N LEU A 45 24.09 30.71 -13.38
CA LEU A 45 23.55 32.01 -12.98
C LEU A 45 23.92 33.13 -13.96
N CYS A 46 25.04 33.00 -14.68
CA CYS A 46 25.58 34.04 -15.56
C CYS A 46 24.68 34.51 -16.72
N ASN A 47 23.57 33.81 -17.00
CA ASN A 47 22.63 34.15 -18.07
C ASN A 47 21.17 34.17 -17.61
N LEU A 48 20.89 34.37 -16.31
CA LEU A 48 19.53 34.41 -15.76
C LEU A 48 18.58 35.36 -16.52
N ASP A 49 19.13 36.44 -17.07
CA ASP A 49 18.46 37.46 -17.89
C ASP A 49 18.08 37.01 -19.31
N LYS A 50 18.78 36.01 -19.87
CA LYS A 50 18.68 35.63 -21.30
C LYS A 50 17.87 34.37 -21.58
N GLN A 51 17.64 33.54 -20.57
CA GLN A 51 16.93 32.27 -20.71
C GLN A 51 15.95 32.10 -19.55
N SER A 52 14.65 32.13 -19.87
CA SER A 52 13.56 31.86 -18.94
C SER A 52 13.39 30.37 -18.67
N GLY A 53 12.85 30.02 -17.50
CA GLY A 53 12.46 28.66 -17.13
C GLY A 53 13.47 27.94 -16.23
N ILE A 54 13.25 26.63 -16.08
CA ILE A 54 13.99 25.76 -15.16
C ILE A 54 15.31 25.29 -15.79
N ARG A 55 16.44 25.59 -15.15
CA ARG A 55 17.75 25.06 -15.55
C ARG A 55 18.03 23.80 -14.75
N ARG A 56 18.21 22.68 -15.42
CA ARG A 56 18.60 21.39 -14.84
C ARG A 56 20.07 21.12 -15.12
N VAL A 57 20.82 20.83 -14.07
CA VAL A 57 22.23 20.40 -14.14
C VAL A 57 22.32 19.02 -13.54
N GLU A 58 23.05 18.11 -14.17
CA GLU A 58 23.24 16.75 -13.67
C GLU A 58 24.72 16.41 -13.69
N LEU A 59 25.27 16.06 -12.53
CA LEU A 59 26.68 15.78 -12.32
C LEU A 59 26.84 14.73 -11.21
N ASN A 60 27.48 13.60 -11.50
CA ASN A 60 27.86 12.59 -10.49
C ASN A 60 26.73 12.19 -9.52
N ASN A 61 25.56 11.79 -10.04
CA ASN A 61 24.36 11.45 -9.26
C ASN A 61 23.76 12.61 -8.45
N GLU A 62 24.17 13.84 -8.71
CA GLU A 62 23.55 15.04 -8.18
C GLU A 62 22.83 15.81 -9.28
N ILE A 63 21.68 16.37 -8.94
CA ILE A 63 20.87 17.17 -9.84
C ILE A 63 20.59 18.51 -9.19
N PHE A 64 20.87 19.59 -9.91
CA PHE A 64 20.56 20.95 -9.49
C PHE A 64 19.45 21.53 -10.35
N PHE A 65 18.48 22.18 -9.72
CA PHE A 65 17.54 23.05 -10.41
C PHE A 65 17.77 24.50 -10.01
N ILE A 66 17.92 25.39 -10.99
CA ILE A 66 18.16 26.82 -10.77
C ILE A 66 17.18 27.60 -11.63
N TYR A 67 16.35 28.41 -10.98
CA TYR A 67 15.30 29.17 -11.66
C TYR A 67 14.78 30.35 -10.84
N LEU A 68 14.05 31.24 -11.51
CA LEU A 68 13.29 32.30 -10.86
C LEU A 68 11.89 31.77 -10.56
N LEU A 69 11.44 31.92 -9.32
CA LEU A 69 10.15 31.41 -8.84
C LEU A 69 9.00 32.03 -9.67
N SER A 70 8.13 31.17 -10.20
CA SER A 70 6.90 31.55 -10.89
C SER A 70 5.86 30.45 -10.78
N ASP A 71 4.64 30.70 -11.27
CA ASP A 71 3.60 29.67 -11.30
C ASP A 71 3.96 28.46 -12.18
N GLU A 72 4.83 28.68 -13.19
CA GLU A 72 5.32 27.63 -14.09
C GLU A 72 6.66 27.02 -13.63
N SER A 73 7.43 27.75 -12.81
CA SER A 73 8.75 27.35 -12.29
C SER A 73 8.76 27.40 -10.77
N ASN A 74 8.43 26.29 -10.12
CA ASN A 74 8.39 26.16 -8.66
C ASN A 74 8.73 24.73 -8.20
N PRO A 75 8.97 24.52 -6.89
CA PRO A 75 9.39 23.23 -6.35
C PRO A 75 8.42 22.07 -6.62
N ALA A 76 7.11 22.34 -6.70
CA ALA A 76 6.13 21.30 -7.04
C ALA A 76 6.27 20.83 -8.50
N VAL A 77 6.71 21.71 -9.41
CA VAL A 77 6.98 21.37 -10.81
C VAL A 77 8.28 20.58 -10.96
N THR A 78 9.38 21.06 -10.37
CA THR A 78 10.70 20.40 -10.44
C THR A 78 10.72 19.04 -9.76
N SER A 79 10.07 18.88 -8.62
CA SER A 79 9.96 17.58 -7.94
C SER A 79 9.23 16.53 -8.77
N ARG A 80 8.26 16.90 -9.62
CA ARG A 80 7.65 15.97 -10.59
C ARG A 80 8.62 15.55 -11.70
N MET A 81 9.61 16.39 -12.06
CA MET A 81 10.67 16.02 -12.99
C MET A 81 11.63 14.96 -12.39
N MET A 82 11.56 14.75 -11.08
CA MET A 82 12.30 13.73 -10.33
C MET A 82 11.50 12.44 -10.11
N ALA A 83 10.32 12.31 -10.72
CA ALA A 83 9.55 11.08 -10.67
C ALA A 83 10.37 9.87 -11.16
N LYS A 84 10.16 8.72 -10.51
CA LYS A 84 10.88 7.45 -10.68
C LYS A 84 12.35 7.45 -10.25
N GLN A 85 12.88 8.55 -9.74
CA GLN A 85 14.22 8.60 -9.17
C GLN A 85 14.20 8.16 -7.71
N ARG A 86 15.23 7.40 -7.29
CA ARG A 86 15.46 7.10 -5.87
C ARG A 86 16.34 8.20 -5.30
N LEU A 87 15.76 9.05 -4.45
CA LEU A 87 16.46 10.21 -3.90
C LEU A 87 16.97 9.89 -2.49
N LEU A 88 18.26 10.16 -2.28
CA LEU A 88 18.94 10.14 -0.99
C LEU A 88 18.61 11.37 -0.16
N SER A 89 18.69 12.54 -0.78
CA SER A 89 18.39 13.81 -0.12
C SER A 89 17.90 14.85 -1.12
N VAL A 90 17.16 15.82 -0.59
CA VAL A 90 16.67 17.00 -1.30
C VAL A 90 16.88 18.22 -0.42
N THR A 91 17.54 19.24 -0.96
CA THR A 91 17.62 20.57 -0.35
C THR A 91 17.05 21.63 -1.29
N ILE A 92 16.27 22.54 -0.74
CA ILE A 92 15.69 23.68 -1.46
C ILE A 92 16.10 24.95 -0.73
N HIS A 93 16.64 25.92 -1.47
CA HIS A 93 17.02 27.22 -0.96
C HIS A 93 16.34 28.34 -1.76
N ARG A 94 15.63 29.20 -1.04
CA ARG A 94 15.07 30.45 -1.55
C ARG A 94 15.98 31.63 -1.22
N SER A 95 16.09 32.60 -2.12
CA SER A 95 16.75 33.86 -1.83
C SER A 95 15.99 34.67 -0.77
N CYS A 96 16.70 35.21 0.22
CA CYS A 96 16.11 36.05 1.27
C CYS A 96 15.92 37.52 0.82
N ARG A 97 16.53 37.90 -0.31
CA ARG A 97 16.31 39.17 -1.00
C ARG A 97 15.98 38.93 -2.48
N PRO A 98 15.29 39.87 -3.15
CA PRO A 98 14.99 39.74 -4.57
C PRO A 98 16.27 39.89 -5.41
N VAL A 99 16.37 39.08 -6.46
CA VAL A 99 17.33 39.23 -7.55
C VAL A 99 16.69 40.11 -8.63
N VAL A 100 17.39 41.15 -9.07
CA VAL A 100 16.90 42.02 -10.16
C VAL A 100 17.31 41.42 -11.50
N VAL A 101 16.33 40.98 -12.28
CA VAL A 101 16.52 40.45 -13.64
C VAL A 101 15.62 41.22 -14.58
N ASN A 102 16.18 41.78 -15.67
CA ASN A 102 15.44 42.61 -16.62
C ASN A 102 14.62 43.76 -15.96
N ALA A 103 15.21 44.39 -14.93
CA ALA A 103 14.62 45.45 -14.11
C ALA A 103 13.44 45.05 -13.20
N GLU A 104 13.10 43.75 -13.13
CA GLU A 104 12.05 43.24 -12.26
C GLU A 104 12.65 42.47 -11.05
N PRO A 105 12.09 42.64 -9.84
CA PRO A 105 12.48 41.86 -8.67
C PRO A 105 11.94 40.43 -8.79
N ASN A 106 12.83 39.44 -8.65
CA ASN A 106 12.49 38.02 -8.74
C ASN A 106 13.04 37.26 -7.54
N THR A 107 12.40 36.15 -7.19
CA THR A 107 12.91 35.22 -6.17
C THR A 107 13.73 34.12 -6.83
N LEU A 108 14.98 33.94 -6.42
CA LEU A 108 15.84 32.88 -6.92
C LEU A 108 15.63 31.62 -6.09
N ILE A 109 15.43 30.48 -6.76
CA ILE A 109 15.39 29.15 -6.15
C ILE A 109 16.56 28.33 -6.67
N ILE A 110 17.25 27.68 -5.74
CA ILE A 110 18.27 26.66 -6.03
C ILE A 110 17.88 25.39 -5.27
N GLU A 111 17.65 24.32 -6.03
CA GLU A 111 17.38 22.99 -5.49
C GLU A 111 18.57 22.07 -5.77
N HIS A 112 18.87 21.18 -4.83
CA HIS A 112 19.89 20.14 -4.96
C HIS A 112 19.29 18.80 -4.56
N TYR A 113 19.34 17.86 -5.48
CA TYR A 113 18.87 16.50 -5.33
C TYR A 113 20.07 15.58 -5.39
N VAL A 114 20.20 14.68 -4.43
CA VAL A 114 21.21 13.62 -4.45
C VAL A 114 20.49 12.31 -4.69
N LEU A 115 20.90 11.58 -5.74
CA LEU A 115 20.35 10.26 -6.03
C LEU A 115 20.99 9.22 -5.12
N LEU A 116 20.19 8.22 -4.74
CA LEU A 116 20.65 7.09 -3.92
C LEU A 116 21.75 6.32 -4.66
N SER A 117 22.85 5.99 -3.96
CA SER A 117 23.92 5.14 -4.45
C SER A 117 23.96 3.81 -3.68
N ASP A 118 24.50 2.77 -4.30
CA ASP A 118 24.65 1.45 -3.67
C ASP A 118 25.71 1.45 -2.54
N THR A 119 26.54 2.50 -2.45
CA THR A 119 27.65 2.62 -1.50
C THR A 119 27.47 3.80 -0.56
N ALA A 120 26.94 3.53 0.64
CA ALA A 120 26.93 4.52 1.72
C ALA A 120 28.26 4.49 2.51
N PRO A 121 28.95 5.63 2.67
CA PRO A 121 30.07 5.75 3.61
C PRO A 121 29.56 5.58 5.05
N LYS A 122 30.49 5.32 5.99
CA LYS A 122 30.14 5.24 7.41
C LYS A 122 29.88 6.64 8.00
N CYS A 123 29.07 6.69 9.06
CA CYS A 123 28.89 7.88 9.89
C CYS A 123 30.26 8.40 10.40
N ARG A 124 30.48 9.71 10.31
CA ARG A 124 31.72 10.37 10.81
C ARG A 124 31.74 10.49 12.33
N ILE A 125 30.56 10.66 12.93
CA ILE A 125 30.34 10.76 14.38
C ILE A 125 30.31 9.35 14.96
N SER A 126 31.03 9.11 16.06
CA SER A 126 31.06 7.78 16.69
C SER A 126 29.75 7.44 17.40
N LEU A 127 29.47 6.15 17.57
CA LEU A 127 28.29 5.67 18.31
C LEU A 127 28.28 6.20 19.75
N ALA A 128 29.43 6.24 20.42
CA ALA A 128 29.53 6.72 21.80
C ALA A 128 29.13 8.20 21.91
N GLU A 129 29.68 9.06 21.05
CA GLU A 129 29.32 10.48 21.01
C GLU A 129 27.83 10.69 20.73
N LEU A 130 27.26 9.90 19.80
CA LEU A 130 25.85 9.97 19.46
C LEU A 130 24.96 9.52 20.63
N GLN A 131 25.32 8.42 21.31
CA GLN A 131 24.57 7.90 22.46
C GLN A 131 24.63 8.86 23.65
N ASP A 132 25.78 9.45 23.95
CA ASP A 132 25.94 10.41 25.04
C ASP A 132 25.07 11.66 24.79
N ALA A 133 25.13 12.21 23.57
CA ALA A 133 24.33 13.38 23.19
C ALA A 133 22.82 13.07 23.16
N TYR A 134 22.44 11.88 22.68
CA TYR A 134 21.04 11.43 22.70
C TYR A 134 20.52 11.26 24.13
N ALA A 135 21.29 10.58 24.99
CA ALA A 135 20.93 10.36 26.39
C ALA A 135 20.75 11.66 27.15
N HIS A 136 21.61 12.65 26.90
CA HIS A 136 21.51 13.97 27.49
C HIS A 136 20.22 14.71 27.08
N GLN A 137 19.76 14.55 25.83
CA GLN A 137 18.58 15.27 25.31
C GLN A 137 17.25 14.53 25.54
N TYR A 138 17.24 13.20 25.44
CA TYR A 138 16.01 12.40 25.36
C TYR A 138 15.97 11.21 26.33
N GLY A 139 17.01 11.00 27.14
CA GLY A 139 17.10 9.90 28.09
C GLY A 139 17.67 8.60 27.49
N GLN A 140 17.81 7.58 28.32
CA GLN A 140 18.57 6.37 28.01
C GLN A 140 17.73 5.19 27.44
N GLU A 141 16.40 5.30 27.44
CA GLU A 141 15.50 4.20 27.11
C GLU A 141 15.71 3.65 25.69
N GLN A 142 15.98 4.53 24.73
CA GLN A 142 16.10 4.19 23.31
C GLN A 142 17.55 3.87 22.88
N LEU A 143 18.53 3.86 23.80
CA LEU A 143 19.93 3.63 23.44
C LEU A 143 20.20 2.26 22.76
N PRO A 144 19.50 1.15 23.10
CA PRO A 144 19.63 -0.10 22.37
C PRO A 144 19.15 0.00 20.92
N ALA A 145 17.97 0.60 20.70
CA ALA A 145 17.42 0.82 19.36
C ALA A 145 18.29 1.79 18.54
N LEU A 146 18.87 2.80 19.20
CA LEU A 146 19.84 3.71 18.61
C LEU A 146 21.10 2.99 18.12
N ALA A 147 21.63 2.05 18.91
CA ALA A 147 22.82 1.29 18.54
C ALA A 147 22.60 0.40 17.31
N GLU A 148 21.40 -0.17 17.17
CA GLU A 148 20.95 -0.88 15.98
C GLU A 148 20.87 0.08 14.78
N LEU A 149 20.09 1.16 14.91
CA LEU A 149 19.90 2.15 13.86
C LEU A 149 21.22 2.74 13.36
N TYR A 150 22.18 2.96 14.26
CA TYR A 150 23.52 3.45 13.94
C TYR A 150 24.24 2.61 12.87
N GLN A 151 24.04 1.28 12.88
CA GLN A 151 24.65 0.39 11.88
C GLN A 151 24.07 0.59 10.48
N ARG A 152 22.87 1.15 10.39
CA ARG A 152 22.13 1.37 9.14
C ARG A 152 22.07 2.84 8.71
N LEU A 153 22.65 3.76 9.50
CA LEU A 153 22.69 5.17 9.16
C LEU A 153 23.31 5.39 7.78
N ASN A 154 22.64 6.20 6.97
CA ASN A 154 23.16 6.55 5.66
C ASN A 154 24.22 7.63 5.80
N GLY A 155 25.49 7.24 5.91
CA GLY A 155 26.59 8.19 6.10
C GLY A 155 26.70 9.26 5.02
N ALA A 156 26.23 9.01 3.79
CA ALA A 156 26.19 10.02 2.74
C ALA A 156 25.11 11.07 3.01
N ALA A 157 23.94 10.68 3.51
CA ALA A 157 22.86 11.60 3.84
C ALA A 157 23.15 12.49 5.05
N ILE A 158 24.12 12.12 5.90
CA ILE A 158 24.40 12.80 7.18
C ILE A 158 25.82 13.36 7.27
N ALA A 159 26.60 13.33 6.18
CA ALA A 159 28.02 13.67 6.19
C ALA A 159 28.30 15.13 6.60
N ASP A 160 27.35 16.02 6.35
CA ASP A 160 27.35 17.46 6.60
C ASP A 160 26.65 17.86 7.91
N LEU A 161 26.10 16.90 8.67
CA LEU A 161 25.34 17.21 9.88
C LEU A 161 26.22 17.28 11.13
N GLU A 162 26.09 18.38 11.86
CA GLU A 162 26.62 18.54 13.21
C GLU A 162 25.91 17.60 14.22
N LEU A 163 26.61 17.25 15.31
CA LEU A 163 26.16 16.26 16.31
C LEU A 163 24.73 16.50 16.82
N ASN A 164 24.44 17.71 17.27
CA ASN A 164 23.11 18.03 17.81
C ASN A 164 22.00 17.88 16.76
N ARG A 165 22.30 18.19 15.49
CA ARG A 165 21.34 18.06 14.40
C ARG A 165 21.12 16.58 14.05
N LEU A 166 22.19 15.79 14.02
CA LEU A 166 22.09 14.36 13.81
C LEU A 166 21.24 13.69 14.90
N VAL A 167 21.46 14.03 16.18
CA VAL A 167 20.67 13.53 17.32
C VAL A 167 19.17 13.76 17.14
N GLN A 168 18.77 14.96 16.69
CA GLN A 168 17.37 15.28 16.40
C GLN A 168 16.79 14.40 15.28
N LEU A 169 17.48 14.28 14.15
CA LEU A 169 16.98 13.48 13.01
C LEU A 169 16.93 11.99 13.35
N VAL A 170 17.88 11.50 14.12
CA VAL A 170 17.92 10.12 14.62
C VAL A 170 16.76 9.83 15.56
N ARG A 171 16.36 10.76 16.44
CA ARG A 171 15.14 10.60 17.24
C ARG A 171 13.91 10.39 16.36
N TRP A 172 13.75 11.22 15.34
CA TRP A 172 12.64 11.09 14.38
C TRP A 172 12.69 9.76 13.61
N ALA A 173 13.89 9.31 13.22
CA ALA A 173 14.06 8.03 12.56
C ALA A 173 13.65 6.85 13.48
N LEU A 174 14.02 6.89 14.76
CA LEU A 174 13.61 5.89 15.76
C LEU A 174 12.10 5.87 15.98
N LEU A 175 11.47 7.04 16.06
CA LEU A 175 10.01 7.13 16.25
C LEU A 175 9.23 6.59 15.05
N ALA A 176 9.71 6.85 13.83
CA ALA A 176 9.08 6.37 12.61
C ALA A 176 9.36 4.87 12.35
N GLN A 177 10.37 4.28 12.99
CA GLN A 177 10.69 2.87 12.84
C GLN A 177 9.48 2.00 13.25
N GLY A 178 8.99 1.17 12.32
CA GLY A 178 7.83 0.31 12.55
C GLY A 178 6.47 1.03 12.48
N CYS A 179 6.44 2.29 12.05
CA CYS A 179 5.21 3.03 11.76
C CYS A 179 4.98 3.13 10.24
N ASP A 180 3.81 2.75 9.75
CA ASP A 180 3.44 2.90 8.33
C ASP A 180 2.77 4.24 8.03
N ASN A 181 2.38 5.00 9.05
CA ASN A 181 1.87 6.36 8.92
C ASN A 181 3.00 7.39 8.95
N VAL A 182 2.74 8.58 8.40
CA VAL A 182 3.67 9.69 8.47
C VAL A 182 3.57 10.36 9.84
N LEU A 183 4.70 10.48 10.52
CA LEU A 183 4.81 11.30 11.72
C LEU A 183 5.11 12.74 11.29
N ALA A 184 4.39 13.71 11.83
CA ALA A 184 4.56 15.12 11.48
C ALA A 184 4.17 16.03 12.65
N GLU A 185 4.95 17.11 12.81
CA GLU A 185 4.77 18.12 13.86
C GLU A 185 5.17 19.51 13.33
N VAL A 186 4.46 20.54 13.78
CA VAL A 186 4.85 21.95 13.60
C VAL A 186 5.58 22.40 14.87
N GLU A 187 6.90 22.57 14.79
CA GLU A 187 7.74 22.91 15.95
C GLU A 187 7.58 24.40 16.33
N GLU A 188 7.50 25.28 15.33
CA GLU A 188 7.44 26.73 15.49
C GLU A 188 6.55 27.33 14.40
N TRP A 189 5.75 28.36 14.71
CA TRP A 189 4.98 29.09 13.71
C TRP A 189 4.57 30.50 14.17
N ASN A 190 4.29 31.36 13.19
CA ASN A 190 3.66 32.67 13.34
C ASN A 190 2.75 32.93 12.12
N GLN A 191 2.23 34.16 11.95
CA GLN A 191 1.32 34.48 10.84
C GLN A 191 1.95 34.39 9.45
N ASP A 192 3.28 34.46 9.35
CA ASP A 192 4.03 34.54 8.10
C ASP A 192 4.81 33.27 7.78
N SER A 193 5.26 32.52 8.78
CA SER A 193 6.10 31.33 8.59
C SER A 193 5.87 30.23 9.63
N LEU A 194 6.27 29.01 9.26
CA LEU A 194 6.27 27.85 10.14
C LEU A 194 7.44 26.91 9.86
N ARG A 195 7.75 26.06 10.84
CA ARG A 195 8.71 24.97 10.75
C ARG A 195 8.00 23.63 10.93
N LEU A 196 7.90 22.88 9.84
CA LEU A 196 7.35 21.53 9.81
C LEU A 196 8.48 20.49 9.86
N VAL A 197 8.35 19.51 10.74
CA VAL A 197 9.20 18.32 10.77
C VAL A 197 8.34 17.10 10.50
N LEU A 198 8.87 16.17 9.71
CA LEU A 198 8.19 14.91 9.41
C LEU A 198 9.16 13.75 9.32
N ALA A 199 8.65 12.55 9.57
CA ALA A 199 9.37 11.30 9.37
C ALA A 199 8.44 10.22 8.81
N VAL A 200 8.95 9.41 7.89
CA VAL A 200 8.18 8.36 7.21
C VAL A 200 9.07 7.19 6.82
N SER A 201 8.60 5.98 7.09
CA SER A 201 9.22 4.76 6.56
C SER A 201 8.90 4.61 5.07
N VAL A 202 9.93 4.35 4.26
CA VAL A 202 9.84 4.28 2.80
C VAL A 202 10.27 2.92 2.27
N PRO A 203 9.52 1.84 2.57
CA PRO A 203 9.90 0.47 2.22
C PRO A 203 10.03 0.24 0.71
N THR A 204 9.34 1.05 -0.11
CA THR A 204 9.34 0.97 -1.58
C THR A 204 10.15 2.09 -2.25
N GLY A 205 10.99 2.79 -1.48
CA GLY A 205 11.73 3.96 -1.92
C GLY A 205 10.92 5.27 -1.87
N THR A 206 11.54 6.33 -2.37
CA THR A 206 11.07 7.71 -2.20
C THR A 206 10.31 8.28 -3.41
N ASP A 207 9.99 7.43 -4.38
CA ASP A 207 9.33 7.84 -5.61
C ASP A 207 7.97 8.49 -5.34
N GLY A 208 7.79 9.69 -5.87
CA GLY A 208 6.59 10.50 -5.72
C GLY A 208 6.42 11.15 -4.35
N LEU A 209 7.08 10.68 -3.28
CA LEU A 209 6.89 11.19 -1.92
C LEU A 209 7.17 12.70 -1.82
N TYR A 210 8.28 13.16 -2.38
CA TYR A 210 8.65 14.58 -2.36
C TYR A 210 7.69 15.44 -3.18
N SER A 211 7.31 14.97 -4.37
CA SER A 211 6.34 15.67 -5.19
C SER A 211 4.97 15.77 -4.52
N GLN A 212 4.55 14.72 -3.80
CA GLN A 212 3.33 14.75 -3.00
C GLN A 212 3.42 15.76 -1.86
N LEU A 213 4.54 15.80 -1.14
CA LEU A 213 4.77 16.75 -0.05
C LEU A 213 4.71 18.20 -0.54
N LEU A 214 5.42 18.51 -1.63
CA LEU A 214 5.43 19.86 -2.19
C LEU A 214 4.08 20.25 -2.79
N GLU A 215 3.32 19.29 -3.32
CA GLU A 215 1.95 19.51 -3.75
C GLU A 215 1.03 19.88 -2.58
N ILE A 216 1.11 19.17 -1.44
CA ILE A 216 0.35 19.49 -0.22
C ILE A 216 0.69 20.89 0.27
N ILE A 217 1.98 21.22 0.33
CA ILE A 217 2.47 22.53 0.78
C ILE A 217 1.92 23.64 -0.12
N ALA A 218 2.06 23.48 -1.44
CA ALA A 218 1.54 24.45 -2.41
C ALA A 218 0.02 24.60 -2.32
N ALA A 219 -0.73 23.50 -2.19
CA ALA A 219 -2.18 23.50 -2.02
C ALA A 219 -2.63 24.15 -0.71
N SER A 220 -1.77 24.17 0.31
CA SER A 220 -2.03 24.84 1.59
C SER A 220 -1.72 26.35 1.56
N GLY A 221 -1.35 26.90 0.40
CA GLY A 221 -1.00 28.31 0.25
C GLY A 221 0.37 28.68 0.85
N LEU A 222 1.24 27.69 1.03
CA LEU A 222 2.59 27.84 1.58
C LEU A 222 3.64 27.61 0.49
N GLU A 223 4.85 28.12 0.74
CA GLU A 223 6.02 27.90 -0.10
C GLU A 223 7.27 27.63 0.75
N PRO A 224 8.16 26.72 0.33
CA PRO A 224 9.37 26.43 1.08
C PRO A 224 10.40 27.55 0.92
N SER A 225 10.83 28.15 2.02
CA SER A 225 12.01 29.03 2.04
C SER A 225 13.31 28.24 2.27
N ARG A 226 13.22 27.14 3.03
CA ARG A 226 14.25 26.11 3.14
C ARG A 226 13.61 24.74 3.30
N CYS A 227 14.11 23.75 2.58
CA CYS A 227 13.67 22.36 2.70
C CYS A 227 14.89 21.46 2.83
N CYS A 228 14.88 20.51 3.75
CA CYS A 228 15.89 19.48 3.88
C CYS A 228 15.22 18.14 4.15
N LEU A 229 15.19 17.25 3.17
CA LEU A 229 14.72 15.87 3.34
C LEU A 229 15.86 14.90 3.07
N ARG A 230 16.00 13.88 3.93
CA ARG A 230 17.14 12.95 3.90
C ARG A 230 16.69 11.55 4.28
N GLU A 231 17.22 10.53 3.59
CA GLU A 231 17.11 9.13 3.98
C GLU A 231 18.11 8.88 5.11
N ILE A 232 17.65 8.93 6.35
CA ILE A 232 18.51 8.83 7.54
C ILE A 232 19.01 7.40 7.74
N SER A 233 18.18 6.40 7.44
CA SER A 233 18.52 5.00 7.56
C SER A 233 18.28 4.25 6.26
N THR A 234 19.20 3.34 5.93
CA THR A 234 19.11 2.48 4.76
C THR A 234 18.63 1.09 5.14
N ASN A 235 18.04 0.40 4.17
CA ASN A 235 17.86 -1.04 4.21
C ASN A 235 18.31 -1.63 2.89
N ARG A 236 19.31 -2.50 2.93
CA ARG A 236 19.87 -3.18 1.75
C ARG A 236 19.24 -4.53 1.49
N ASP A 237 18.43 -5.03 2.42
CA ASP A 237 17.66 -6.25 2.27
C ASP A 237 16.17 -5.91 2.07
N PRO A 238 15.65 -6.01 0.83
CA PRO A 238 14.22 -5.84 0.56
C PRO A 238 13.32 -6.82 1.33
N GLY A 239 13.90 -7.89 1.89
CA GLY A 239 13.25 -8.88 2.75
C GLY A 239 13.36 -8.59 4.25
N ASP A 240 14.01 -7.52 4.68
CA ASP A 240 14.04 -7.15 6.09
C ASP A 240 12.74 -6.41 6.45
N PHE A 241 11.96 -7.08 7.31
CA PHE A 241 10.61 -6.72 7.70
C PHE A 241 10.56 -5.59 8.74
N GLU A 242 11.57 -5.51 9.61
CA GLU A 242 11.57 -4.67 10.80
C GLU A 242 12.33 -3.36 10.56
N HIS A 243 13.42 -3.42 9.79
CA HIS A 243 14.37 -2.33 9.66
C HIS A 243 14.17 -1.51 8.39
N LEU A 244 12.96 -1.00 8.19
CA LEU A 244 12.62 -0.19 7.02
C LEU A 244 13.48 1.09 6.92
N PRO A 245 13.83 1.54 5.71
CA PRO A 245 14.48 2.84 5.52
C PRO A 245 13.56 3.97 5.99
N VAL A 246 14.14 5.00 6.60
CA VAL A 246 13.38 6.15 7.12
C VAL A 246 13.87 7.45 6.51
N MET A 247 12.93 8.20 5.96
CA MET A 247 13.09 9.57 5.52
C MET A 247 12.73 10.53 6.65
N VAL A 248 13.56 11.53 6.88
CA VAL A 248 13.26 12.64 7.80
C VAL A 248 13.38 13.96 7.05
N GLY A 249 12.37 14.81 7.24
CA GLY A 249 12.26 16.11 6.60
C GLY A 249 12.16 17.25 7.61
N THR A 250 12.83 18.36 7.32
CA THR A 250 12.61 19.65 8.00
C THR A 250 12.38 20.72 6.96
N LEU A 251 11.26 21.42 7.10
CA LEU A 251 10.77 22.37 6.13
C LEU A 251 10.48 23.69 6.85
N HIS A 252 11.14 24.74 6.41
CA HIS A 252 10.80 26.12 6.72
C HIS A 252 9.89 26.62 5.61
N LEU A 253 8.64 26.89 5.98
CA LEU A 253 7.59 27.29 5.07
C LEU A 253 7.19 28.74 5.37
N GLU A 254 6.90 29.49 4.32
CA GLU A 254 6.40 30.86 4.38
C GLU A 254 5.06 30.95 3.66
N LYS A 255 4.22 31.92 4.02
CA LYS A 255 2.97 32.16 3.31
C LYS A 255 3.25 32.61 1.87
N ARG A 256 2.63 31.96 0.89
CA ARG A 256 2.75 32.32 -0.53
C ARG A 256 1.86 33.52 -0.90
N ASN A 257 0.71 33.62 -0.23
CA ASN A 257 -0.30 34.65 -0.47
C ASN A 257 -0.48 35.54 0.77
N GLN A 258 -1.34 36.55 0.69
CA GLN A 258 -1.68 37.44 1.83
C GLN A 258 -2.53 36.76 2.92
N THR A 259 -2.76 35.46 2.83
CA THR A 259 -3.54 34.70 3.82
C THR A 259 -2.64 34.33 4.99
N ASP A 260 -3.01 34.77 6.19
CA ASP A 260 -2.25 34.45 7.40
C ASP A 260 -2.33 32.96 7.75
N ILE A 261 -1.25 32.46 8.35
CA ILE A 261 -1.22 31.13 8.93
C ILE A 261 -2.05 31.15 10.23
N THR A 262 -3.02 30.24 10.34
CA THR A 262 -3.94 30.12 11.49
C THR A 262 -3.86 28.71 12.08
N PRO A 263 -4.31 28.47 13.33
CA PRO A 263 -4.35 27.12 13.90
C PRO A 263 -5.10 26.10 13.03
N ALA A 264 -6.22 26.50 12.43
CA ALA A 264 -6.98 25.64 11.51
C ALA A 264 -6.20 25.31 10.23
N HIS A 265 -5.40 26.26 9.71
CA HIS A 265 -4.50 25.99 8.59
C HIS A 265 -3.43 24.95 8.95
N LEU A 266 -2.88 25.01 10.16
CA LEU A 266 -1.87 24.05 10.62
C LEU A 266 -2.44 22.65 10.78
N GLU A 267 -3.64 22.55 11.36
CA GLU A 267 -4.34 21.28 11.53
C GLU A 267 -4.61 20.63 10.16
N ALA A 268 -5.18 21.39 9.21
CA ALA A 268 -5.42 20.90 7.85
C ALA A 268 -4.13 20.50 7.12
N LEU A 269 -3.04 21.25 7.30
CA LEU A 269 -1.72 20.89 6.75
C LEU A 269 -1.24 19.56 7.32
N LEU A 270 -1.25 19.40 8.65
CA LEU A 270 -0.80 18.18 9.31
C LEU A 270 -1.65 16.97 8.91
N GLU A 271 -2.95 17.12 8.81
CA GLU A 271 -3.84 16.06 8.32
C GLU A 271 -3.50 15.64 6.90
N ASN A 272 -3.23 16.59 5.99
CA ASN A 272 -2.85 16.28 4.61
C ASN A 272 -1.46 15.64 4.53
N VAL A 273 -0.49 16.13 5.31
CA VAL A 273 0.87 15.53 5.39
C VAL A 273 0.80 14.08 5.87
N ARG A 274 -0.13 13.74 6.77
CA ARG A 274 -0.36 12.35 7.21
C ARG A 274 -0.88 11.43 6.11
N LEU A 275 -1.35 11.97 4.97
CA LEU A 275 -1.80 11.21 3.80
C LEU A 275 -0.67 10.83 2.84
N LEU A 276 0.55 11.31 3.09
CA LEU A 276 1.71 11.04 2.23
C LEU A 276 1.98 9.55 2.05
N GLY A 277 2.36 9.17 0.84
CA GLY A 277 2.73 7.80 0.48
C GLY A 277 1.55 6.85 0.27
N TRP A 278 0.40 7.06 0.92
CA TRP A 278 -0.74 6.13 0.84
C TRP A 278 -2.01 6.69 0.18
N VAL A 279 -1.97 7.93 -0.32
CA VAL A 279 -3.02 8.54 -1.16
C VAL A 279 -2.46 8.93 -2.54
N GLU A 280 -3.26 8.77 -3.59
CA GLU A 280 -2.89 9.21 -4.94
C GLU A 280 -3.02 10.74 -5.09
N MET A 281 -1.99 11.36 -5.69
CA MET A 281 -1.95 12.82 -5.95
C MET A 281 -1.57 13.17 -7.39
N HIS A 282 -1.40 12.15 -8.24
CA HIS A 282 -1.02 12.32 -9.64
C HIS A 282 -2.03 11.66 -10.59
N ASP A 283 -3.19 11.26 -10.08
CA ASP A 283 -4.28 10.67 -10.83
C ASP A 283 -5.30 11.73 -11.30
N PHE A 284 -6.24 11.29 -12.13
CA PHE A 284 -7.34 12.11 -12.62
C PHE A 284 -8.17 12.71 -11.47
N MET A 285 -8.48 11.92 -10.44
CA MET A 285 -9.28 12.41 -9.30
C MET A 285 -8.60 13.57 -8.59
N HIS A 286 -7.28 13.53 -8.37
CA HIS A 286 -6.56 14.63 -7.74
C HIS A 286 -6.60 15.90 -8.61
N GLN A 287 -6.33 15.76 -9.92
CA GLN A 287 -6.35 16.89 -10.84
C GLN A 287 -7.72 17.57 -10.87
N GLU A 288 -8.79 16.79 -10.93
CA GLU A 288 -10.14 17.32 -11.07
C GLU A 288 -10.71 17.78 -9.74
N PHE A 289 -10.74 16.92 -8.72
CA PHE A 289 -11.39 17.22 -7.45
C PHE A 289 -10.58 18.21 -6.61
N VAL A 290 -9.27 17.99 -6.45
CA VAL A 290 -8.45 18.83 -5.57
C VAL A 290 -8.09 20.14 -6.28
N ARG A 291 -7.43 20.07 -7.45
CA ARG A 291 -6.89 21.28 -8.10
C ARG A 291 -7.96 22.14 -8.78
N ARG A 292 -8.96 21.53 -9.43
CA ARG A 292 -9.97 22.29 -10.20
C ARG A 292 -11.24 22.59 -9.41
N LEU A 293 -11.74 21.62 -8.64
CA LEU A 293 -13.06 21.70 -7.99
C LEU A 293 -13.00 22.07 -6.50
N GLY A 294 -11.80 22.20 -5.92
CA GLY A 294 -11.59 22.67 -4.55
C GLY A 294 -12.00 21.68 -3.45
N PHE A 295 -12.01 20.38 -3.73
CA PHE A 295 -12.19 19.35 -2.69
C PHE A 295 -10.93 19.19 -1.86
N SER A 296 -11.08 18.86 -0.58
CA SER A 296 -9.94 18.45 0.23
C SER A 296 -9.36 17.12 -0.27
N LEU A 297 -8.08 16.89 0.03
CA LEU A 297 -7.42 15.62 -0.31
C LEU A 297 -8.10 14.43 0.37
N GLN A 298 -8.56 14.63 1.60
CA GLN A 298 -9.29 13.64 2.41
C GLN A 298 -10.63 13.28 1.76
N ALA A 299 -11.42 14.30 1.36
CA ALA A 299 -12.70 14.10 0.68
C ALA A 299 -12.52 13.36 -0.65
N THR A 300 -11.49 13.74 -1.41
CA THR A 300 -11.15 13.06 -2.67
C THR A 300 -10.77 11.61 -2.43
N ASN A 301 -10.01 11.31 -1.36
CA ASN A 301 -9.66 9.93 -1.01
C ASN A 301 -10.86 9.10 -0.54
N TRP A 302 -11.81 9.72 0.17
CA TRP A 302 -13.10 9.08 0.49
C TRP A 302 -13.89 8.76 -0.78
N LEU A 303 -13.96 9.68 -1.74
CA LEU A 303 -14.62 9.45 -3.03
C LEU A 303 -13.95 8.31 -3.80
N ARG A 304 -12.62 8.19 -3.76
CA ARG A 304 -11.93 7.04 -4.37
C ARG A 304 -12.34 5.71 -3.76
N ALA A 305 -12.39 5.64 -2.42
CA ALA A 305 -12.87 4.45 -1.73
C ALA A 305 -14.33 4.14 -2.10
N CYS A 306 -15.19 5.16 -2.19
CA CYS A 306 -16.57 5.00 -2.63
C CYS A 306 -16.65 4.45 -4.07
N CYS A 307 -15.92 5.04 -5.02
CA CYS A 307 -15.85 4.59 -6.41
C CYS A 307 -15.39 3.13 -6.52
N GLU A 308 -14.33 2.76 -5.80
CA GLU A 308 -13.79 1.40 -5.79
C GLU A 308 -14.81 0.40 -5.24
N PHE A 309 -15.49 0.74 -4.14
CA PHE A 309 -16.54 -0.11 -3.58
C PHE A 309 -17.68 -0.32 -4.57
N ILE A 310 -18.23 0.76 -5.14
CA ILE A 310 -19.39 0.64 -6.04
C ILE A 310 -19.03 -0.03 -7.36
N HIS A 311 -17.78 0.08 -7.83
CA HIS A 311 -17.28 -0.63 -9.00
C HIS A 311 -17.42 -2.14 -8.82
N GLY A 312 -16.88 -2.68 -7.72
CA GLY A 312 -16.95 -4.12 -7.42
C GLY A 312 -18.38 -4.67 -7.28
N GLN A 313 -19.38 -3.81 -7.02
CA GLN A 313 -20.79 -4.21 -7.00
C GLN A 313 -21.45 -4.08 -8.37
N LEU A 314 -21.21 -2.96 -9.07
CA LEU A 314 -21.83 -2.66 -10.36
C LEU A 314 -21.27 -3.54 -11.50
N ALA A 315 -20.06 -4.08 -11.36
CA ALA A 315 -19.50 -5.07 -12.28
C ALA A 315 -20.40 -6.32 -12.42
N PHE A 316 -21.11 -6.71 -11.35
CA PHE A 316 -22.10 -7.81 -11.35
C PHE A 316 -23.51 -7.39 -11.76
N VAL A 317 -23.76 -6.08 -11.90
CA VAL A 317 -24.99 -5.56 -12.52
C VAL A 317 -24.83 -5.60 -14.03
N GLU A 318 -23.81 -4.92 -14.56
CA GLU A 318 -23.49 -4.94 -15.99
C GLU A 318 -22.04 -4.48 -16.24
N ARG A 319 -21.11 -5.43 -16.32
CA ARG A 319 -19.67 -5.16 -16.48
C ARG A 319 -19.33 -4.22 -17.65
N SER A 320 -19.99 -4.37 -18.79
CA SER A 320 -19.75 -3.53 -19.97
C SER A 320 -20.20 -2.08 -19.79
N ALA A 321 -21.16 -1.82 -18.90
CA ALA A 321 -21.69 -0.48 -18.67
C ALA A 321 -20.96 0.27 -17.55
N TYR A 322 -20.46 -0.45 -16.53
CA TYR A 322 -19.92 0.14 -15.31
C TYR A 322 -18.42 -0.13 -15.13
N ASN A 323 -17.57 0.51 -15.93
CA ASN A 323 -16.13 0.46 -15.71
C ASN A 323 -15.66 1.52 -14.68
N ALA A 324 -14.55 1.24 -13.99
CA ALA A 324 -13.99 2.09 -12.95
C ALA A 324 -13.69 3.54 -13.41
N GLN A 325 -13.15 3.71 -14.63
CA GLN A 325 -12.80 5.02 -15.16
C GLN A 325 -14.03 5.91 -15.38
N ASP A 326 -15.13 5.32 -15.87
CA ASP A 326 -16.37 6.03 -16.10
C ASP A 326 -17.06 6.44 -14.81
N ILE A 327 -17.04 5.58 -13.78
CA ILE A 327 -17.55 5.92 -12.46
C ILE A 327 -16.86 7.18 -11.94
N VAL A 328 -15.53 7.19 -11.96
CA VAL A 328 -14.70 8.34 -11.56
C VAL A 328 -15.00 9.58 -12.41
N ARG A 329 -15.10 9.43 -13.74
CA ARG A 329 -15.40 10.51 -14.67
C ARG A 329 -16.76 11.15 -14.37
N TYR A 330 -17.80 10.35 -14.14
CA TYR A 330 -19.14 10.87 -13.87
C TYR A 330 -19.25 11.57 -12.52
N MET A 331 -18.52 11.09 -11.51
CA MET A 331 -18.38 11.82 -10.24
C MET A 331 -17.82 13.23 -10.47
N ALA A 332 -16.78 13.36 -11.30
CA ALA A 332 -16.16 14.66 -11.60
C ALA A 332 -17.07 15.59 -12.45
N ILE A 333 -17.93 15.03 -13.29
CA ILE A 333 -18.89 15.79 -14.12
C ILE A 333 -20.01 16.41 -13.27
N TYR A 334 -20.45 15.74 -12.21
CA TYR A 334 -21.49 16.23 -11.29
C TYR A 334 -20.94 16.49 -9.88
N PRO A 335 -20.00 17.43 -9.71
CA PRO A 335 -19.26 17.60 -8.48
C PRO A 335 -20.13 18.03 -7.30
N GLU A 336 -21.25 18.73 -7.55
CA GLU A 336 -22.19 19.11 -6.48
C GLU A 336 -22.81 17.90 -5.79
N LEU A 337 -23.08 16.81 -6.53
CA LEU A 337 -23.57 15.57 -5.93
C LEU A 337 -22.48 14.91 -5.09
N SER A 338 -21.23 14.88 -5.56
CA SER A 338 -20.09 14.40 -4.77
C SER A 338 -19.87 15.22 -3.50
N ARG A 339 -20.05 16.54 -3.56
CA ARG A 339 -19.94 17.44 -2.40
C ARG A 339 -21.06 17.17 -1.40
N GLN A 340 -22.30 17.05 -1.85
CA GLN A 340 -23.43 16.70 -0.98
C GLN A 340 -23.22 15.35 -0.26
N MET A 341 -22.71 14.34 -0.97
CA MET A 341 -22.40 13.04 -0.35
C MET A 341 -21.33 13.17 0.74
N PHE A 342 -20.24 13.90 0.47
CA PHE A 342 -19.19 14.08 1.45
C PHE A 342 -19.65 14.91 2.66
N GLN A 343 -20.42 15.97 2.45
CA GLN A 343 -21.01 16.75 3.55
C GLN A 343 -21.89 15.90 4.46
N GLU A 344 -22.71 15.02 3.87
CA GLU A 344 -23.54 14.10 4.66
C GLU A 344 -22.69 13.03 5.36
N PHE A 345 -21.58 12.58 4.75
CA PHE A 345 -20.61 11.74 5.43
C PHE A 345 -19.98 12.44 6.64
N GLU A 346 -19.54 13.69 6.51
CA GLU A 346 -18.98 14.46 7.62
C GLU A 346 -19.99 14.63 8.75
N ARG A 347 -21.23 15.00 8.43
CA ARG A 347 -22.29 15.13 9.43
C ARG A 347 -22.51 13.83 10.22
N ARG A 348 -22.42 12.67 9.57
CA ARG A 348 -22.64 11.35 10.19
C ARG A 348 -21.43 10.83 10.97
N PHE A 349 -20.21 11.09 10.51
CA PHE A 349 -19.01 10.40 11.00
C PHE A 349 -17.96 11.30 11.63
N ASN A 350 -18.07 12.63 11.51
CA ASN A 350 -17.17 13.53 12.19
C ASN A 350 -17.50 13.53 13.69
N PRO A 351 -16.58 13.08 14.58
CA PRO A 351 -16.82 13.06 16.01
C PRO A 351 -17.06 14.46 16.60
N ALA A 352 -16.55 15.52 15.97
CA ALA A 352 -16.73 16.89 16.41
C ALA A 352 -18.14 17.46 16.08
N LEU A 353 -18.92 16.77 15.25
CA LEU A 353 -20.27 17.18 14.83
C LEU A 353 -21.39 16.36 15.49
N GLN A 354 -21.06 15.46 16.41
CA GLN A 354 -22.04 14.57 17.05
C GLN A 354 -22.83 15.31 18.15
N ASP A 355 -24.05 15.77 17.83
CA ASP A 355 -25.06 16.19 18.80
C ASP A 355 -26.10 15.09 19.06
N ALA A 356 -26.60 15.01 20.30
CA ALA A 356 -27.29 13.83 20.85
C ALA A 356 -28.71 13.54 20.32
N ASP A 357 -29.40 14.45 19.62
CA ASP A 357 -30.88 14.41 19.60
C ASP A 357 -31.60 14.50 18.23
N ASN A 358 -30.94 14.53 17.05
CA ASN A 358 -31.72 14.69 15.80
C ASN A 358 -31.16 14.08 14.49
N ASN A 359 -30.49 12.92 14.55
CA ASN A 359 -29.82 12.37 13.37
C ASN A 359 -30.76 11.73 12.32
N GLY A 360 -31.82 11.01 12.72
CA GLY A 360 -32.61 10.21 11.78
C GLY A 360 -33.43 11.02 10.76
N GLU A 361 -34.13 12.07 11.20
CA GLU A 361 -34.96 12.89 10.30
C GLU A 361 -34.12 13.70 9.31
N GLN A 362 -32.98 14.22 9.77
CA GLN A 362 -32.02 14.94 8.93
C GLN A 362 -31.41 14.03 7.87
N GLU A 363 -31.03 12.80 8.23
CA GLU A 363 -30.55 11.79 7.27
C GLU A 363 -31.59 11.48 6.20
N ALA A 364 -32.85 11.26 6.61
CA ALA A 364 -33.94 11.00 5.69
C ALA A 364 -34.21 12.19 4.74
N ALA A 365 -34.14 13.42 5.26
CA ALA A 365 -34.28 14.64 4.47
C ALA A 365 -33.12 14.82 3.48
N ALA A 366 -31.88 14.63 3.92
CA ALA A 366 -30.68 14.68 3.07
C ALA A 366 -30.75 13.64 1.95
N ARG A 367 -31.14 12.41 2.27
CA ARG A 367 -31.36 11.33 1.29
C ARG A 367 -32.42 11.71 0.26
N LYS A 368 -33.57 12.22 0.72
CA LYS A 368 -34.66 12.64 -0.18
C LYS A 368 -34.21 13.76 -1.11
N HIS A 369 -33.49 14.75 -0.58
CA HIS A 369 -32.95 15.87 -1.36
C HIS A 369 -31.95 15.36 -2.41
N PHE A 370 -30.95 14.58 -1.99
CA PHE A 370 -29.93 14.02 -2.87
C PHE A 370 -30.56 13.22 -4.03
N LEU A 371 -31.51 12.33 -3.73
CA LEU A 371 -32.18 11.54 -4.76
C LEU A 371 -33.02 12.39 -5.72
N ALA A 372 -33.58 13.51 -5.26
CA ALA A 372 -34.26 14.46 -6.12
C ALA A 372 -33.29 15.17 -7.08
N GLU A 373 -32.10 15.57 -6.61
CA GLU A 373 -31.06 16.14 -7.47
C GLU A 373 -30.53 15.12 -8.47
N VAL A 374 -30.31 13.87 -8.06
CA VAL A 374 -29.93 12.78 -8.97
C VAL A 374 -30.95 12.60 -10.10
N GLN A 375 -32.25 12.68 -9.80
CA GLN A 375 -33.29 12.56 -10.83
C GLN A 375 -33.25 13.67 -11.88
N LYS A 376 -32.68 14.84 -11.57
CA LYS A 376 -32.55 15.96 -12.51
C LYS A 376 -31.44 15.78 -13.53
N ILE A 377 -30.56 14.78 -13.38
CA ILE A 377 -29.52 14.47 -14.37
C ILE A 377 -30.16 14.26 -15.74
N ASN A 378 -29.80 15.08 -16.72
CA ASN A 378 -30.30 15.02 -18.08
C ASN A 378 -29.22 15.50 -19.06
N SER A 379 -28.58 14.56 -19.75
CA SER A 379 -27.58 14.84 -20.79
C SER A 379 -28.14 14.76 -22.22
N GLY A 380 -29.45 14.53 -22.35
CA GLY A 380 -30.11 14.27 -23.63
C GLY A 380 -29.95 12.84 -24.14
N ASN A 381 -29.24 11.98 -23.41
CA ASN A 381 -29.13 10.55 -23.68
C ASN A 381 -29.66 9.75 -22.48
N GLN A 382 -30.83 9.14 -22.66
CA GLN A 382 -31.55 8.46 -21.58
C GLN A 382 -30.79 7.26 -20.99
N GLU A 383 -30.10 6.48 -21.82
CA GLU A 383 -29.31 5.32 -21.36
C GLU A 383 -28.17 5.78 -20.48
N LYS A 384 -27.42 6.79 -20.94
CA LYS A 384 -26.34 7.41 -20.17
C LYS A 384 -26.88 8.02 -18.87
N ASP A 385 -27.99 8.74 -18.92
CA ASP A 385 -28.57 9.37 -17.72
C ASP A 385 -28.97 8.34 -16.68
N ASN A 386 -29.55 7.22 -17.10
CA ASN A 386 -29.89 6.12 -16.19
C ASN A 386 -28.64 5.49 -15.56
N LEU A 387 -27.59 5.28 -16.35
CA LEU A 387 -26.29 4.78 -15.88
C LEU A 387 -25.72 5.70 -14.80
N VAL A 388 -25.65 7.01 -15.07
CA VAL A 388 -25.13 8.01 -14.13
C VAL A 388 -26.00 8.09 -12.86
N ARG A 389 -27.32 8.06 -13.00
CA ARG A 389 -28.23 8.02 -11.84
C ARG A 389 -27.98 6.79 -10.97
N ASN A 390 -27.74 5.64 -11.57
CA ASN A 390 -27.43 4.42 -10.84
C ASN A 390 -26.09 4.50 -10.10
N ILE A 391 -25.06 5.13 -10.70
CA ILE A 391 -23.78 5.40 -10.03
C ILE A 391 -24.01 6.22 -8.75
N PHE A 392 -24.67 7.38 -8.83
CA PHE A 392 -24.89 8.22 -7.65
C PHE A 392 -25.79 7.56 -6.60
N ARG A 393 -26.80 6.78 -7.02
CA ARG A 393 -27.61 5.98 -6.08
C ARG A 393 -26.79 4.90 -5.40
N ALA A 394 -25.89 4.23 -6.11
CA ALA A 394 -24.97 3.24 -5.54
C ALA A 394 -24.01 3.89 -4.53
N SER A 395 -23.51 5.07 -4.84
CA SER A 395 -22.61 5.83 -3.94
C SER A 395 -23.31 6.30 -2.67
N PHE A 396 -24.55 6.77 -2.77
CA PHE A 396 -25.34 7.09 -1.59
C PHE A 396 -25.72 5.83 -0.79
N ASN A 397 -25.98 4.71 -1.47
CA ASN A 397 -26.21 3.42 -0.82
C ASN A 397 -24.97 2.93 -0.04
N PHE A 398 -23.75 3.14 -0.58
CA PHE A 398 -22.52 2.91 0.18
C PHE A 398 -22.49 3.75 1.47
N LEU A 399 -22.72 5.07 1.37
CA LEU A 399 -22.77 5.98 2.51
C LEU A 399 -23.82 5.57 3.56
N ASP A 400 -25.04 5.23 3.13
CA ASP A 400 -26.15 4.81 4.01
C ASP A 400 -25.80 3.56 4.82
N CYS A 401 -25.01 2.64 4.24
CA CYS A 401 -24.66 1.40 4.89
C CYS A 401 -23.41 1.47 5.77
N ILE A 402 -22.66 2.59 5.80
CA ILE A 402 -21.52 2.74 6.72
C ILE A 402 -22.03 2.74 8.17
N GLN A 403 -21.43 1.87 8.99
CA GLN A 403 -21.69 1.76 10.43
C GLN A 403 -20.53 2.32 11.26
N LYS A 404 -19.29 2.08 10.81
CA LYS A 404 -18.05 2.62 11.41
C LYS A 404 -17.02 2.91 10.32
N THR A 405 -16.15 3.88 10.58
CA THR A 405 -14.99 4.14 9.72
C THR A 405 -13.83 4.73 10.53
N ASN A 406 -12.60 4.41 10.14
CA ASN A 406 -11.40 4.97 10.74
C ASN A 406 -11.01 6.33 10.10
N PHE A 407 -11.87 6.92 9.28
CA PHE A 407 -11.57 8.12 8.50
C PHE A 407 -10.99 9.28 9.33
N TYR A 408 -11.44 9.46 10.57
CA TYR A 408 -10.96 10.51 11.48
C TYR A 408 -9.83 10.07 12.43
N CYS A 409 -9.36 8.82 12.36
CA CYS A 409 -8.17 8.37 13.10
C CYS A 409 -6.92 9.05 12.53
N LEU A 410 -6.02 9.58 13.37
CA LEU A 410 -4.83 10.30 12.90
C LEU A 410 -3.74 9.34 12.39
N ASP A 411 -3.51 8.25 13.10
CA ASP A 411 -2.41 7.31 12.85
C ASP A 411 -2.89 6.17 11.94
N LYS A 412 -3.19 6.50 10.68
CA LYS A 412 -3.67 5.53 9.69
C LYS A 412 -2.88 5.62 8.38
N ALA A 413 -2.74 4.47 7.73
CA ALA A 413 -2.10 4.32 6.41
C ALA A 413 -3.04 3.64 5.38
N GLY A 414 -4.33 3.61 5.70
CA GLY A 414 -5.42 3.04 4.91
C GLY A 414 -6.78 3.35 5.53
N LEU A 415 -7.82 3.41 4.71
CA LEU A 415 -9.20 3.56 5.13
C LEU A 415 -9.84 2.19 5.38
N SER A 416 -10.71 2.13 6.38
CA SER A 416 -11.58 1.00 6.65
C SER A 416 -13.01 1.46 6.90
N PHE A 417 -13.96 0.65 6.44
CA PHE A 417 -15.39 0.87 6.59
C PHE A 417 -16.05 -0.43 7.03
N ARG A 418 -16.78 -0.40 8.16
CA ARG A 418 -17.68 -1.49 8.55
C ARG A 418 -19.06 -1.18 7.97
N LEU A 419 -19.56 -2.01 7.08
CA LEU A 419 -20.78 -1.80 6.31
C LEU A 419 -21.90 -2.76 6.73
N SER A 420 -23.14 -2.28 6.85
CA SER A 420 -24.31 -3.17 6.89
C SER A 420 -24.38 -3.97 5.58
N PRO A 421 -24.64 -5.30 5.61
CA PRO A 421 -24.83 -6.10 4.40
C PRO A 421 -26.03 -5.63 3.54
N ASP A 422 -26.92 -4.80 4.10
CA ASP A 422 -28.12 -4.31 3.42
C ASP A 422 -27.86 -3.52 2.13
N TYR A 423 -26.62 -3.07 1.88
CA TYR A 423 -26.28 -2.42 0.61
C TYR A 423 -26.61 -3.32 -0.58
N CYS A 424 -26.57 -4.65 -0.43
CA CYS A 424 -26.82 -5.60 -1.51
C CYS A 424 -28.26 -5.49 -2.05
N GLN A 425 -29.22 -5.08 -1.20
CA GLN A 425 -30.63 -4.94 -1.58
C GLN A 425 -30.84 -3.89 -2.69
N PHE A 426 -29.98 -2.88 -2.75
CA PHE A 426 -30.00 -1.91 -3.85
C PHE A 426 -29.64 -2.58 -5.19
N TYR A 427 -28.55 -3.34 -5.21
CA TYR A 427 -28.07 -3.98 -6.43
C TYR A 427 -28.97 -5.13 -6.90
N CYS A 428 -29.55 -5.92 -5.97
CA CYS A 428 -30.55 -6.94 -6.30
C CYS A 428 -31.80 -6.33 -6.97
N ARG A 429 -32.23 -5.13 -6.56
CA ARG A 429 -33.34 -4.40 -7.20
C ARG A 429 -32.96 -3.80 -8.54
N LEU A 430 -31.67 -3.55 -8.76
CA LEU A 430 -31.16 -2.95 -9.99
C LEU A 430 -31.08 -3.98 -11.12
N ASN A 431 -30.66 -5.21 -10.83
CA ASN A 431 -30.61 -6.30 -11.80
C ASN A 431 -30.75 -7.67 -11.11
N GLU A 432 -31.69 -8.50 -11.56
CA GLU A 432 -31.90 -9.85 -11.04
C GLU A 432 -30.66 -10.76 -11.16
N LYS A 433 -29.82 -10.54 -12.18
CA LYS A 433 -28.58 -11.28 -12.37
C LYS A 433 -27.59 -11.07 -11.22
N TYR A 434 -27.59 -9.90 -10.59
CA TYR A 434 -26.73 -9.64 -9.43
C TYR A 434 -27.02 -10.65 -8.33
N ALA A 435 -28.30 -10.86 -7.97
CA ALA A 435 -28.67 -11.82 -6.93
C ALA A 435 -28.28 -13.26 -7.29
N ALA A 436 -28.35 -13.63 -8.58
CA ALA A 436 -27.95 -14.96 -9.05
C ALA A 436 -26.44 -15.19 -9.04
N SER A 437 -25.63 -14.14 -8.97
CA SER A 437 -24.16 -14.23 -8.90
C SER A 437 -23.64 -14.53 -7.50
N PHE A 438 -24.44 -14.40 -6.44
CA PHE A 438 -23.97 -14.58 -5.06
C PHE A 438 -24.71 -15.72 -4.33
N PRO A 439 -24.09 -16.37 -3.32
CA PRO A 439 -24.77 -17.23 -2.38
C PRO A 439 -26.03 -16.60 -1.77
N ALA A 440 -27.04 -17.43 -1.49
CA ALA A 440 -28.31 -16.99 -0.94
C ALA A 440 -28.21 -16.50 0.52
N ASP A 441 -27.24 -17.02 1.28
CA ASP A 441 -27.01 -16.61 2.66
C ASP A 441 -26.54 -15.15 2.70
N THR A 442 -27.12 -14.35 3.57
CA THR A 442 -26.69 -12.96 3.76
C THR A 442 -25.56 -12.89 4.81
N PRO A 443 -24.45 -12.19 4.53
CA PRO A 443 -23.41 -11.98 5.54
C PRO A 443 -23.93 -11.25 6.77
N CYS A 444 -23.37 -11.55 7.94
CA CYS A 444 -23.57 -10.77 9.17
C CYS A 444 -22.79 -9.45 9.15
N GLY A 445 -21.71 -9.41 8.37
CA GLY A 445 -20.92 -8.20 8.24
C GLY A 445 -19.91 -8.17 7.13
N VAL A 446 -19.67 -6.96 6.62
CA VAL A 446 -18.66 -6.67 5.61
C VAL A 446 -17.79 -5.52 6.08
N PHE A 447 -16.47 -5.70 6.01
CA PHE A 447 -15.51 -4.61 6.12
C PHE A 447 -14.91 -4.36 4.73
N PHE A 448 -14.77 -3.10 4.36
CA PHE A 448 -14.11 -2.67 3.14
C PHE A 448 -12.88 -1.85 3.49
N PHE A 449 -11.77 -2.12 2.81
CA PHE A 449 -10.48 -1.48 3.02
C PHE A 449 -10.00 -0.80 1.75
N TYR A 450 -9.41 0.38 1.86
CA TYR A 450 -8.90 1.13 0.72
C TYR A 450 -7.60 1.86 1.06
N ARG A 451 -6.57 1.71 0.23
CA ARG A 451 -5.41 2.60 0.19
C ARG A 451 -4.93 2.75 -1.26
N ARG A 452 -3.98 3.65 -1.49
CA ARG A 452 -3.27 3.75 -2.76
C ARG A 452 -2.82 2.37 -3.27
N LYS A 453 -3.22 2.02 -4.50
CA LYS A 453 -2.86 0.79 -5.22
C LYS A 453 -3.31 -0.53 -4.59
N ALA A 454 -4.19 -0.49 -3.59
CA ALA A 454 -4.73 -1.70 -2.98
C ALA A 454 -6.08 -1.46 -2.32
N PHE A 455 -6.97 -2.44 -2.42
CA PHE A 455 -8.22 -2.47 -1.67
C PHE A 455 -8.50 -3.88 -1.19
N GLY A 456 -9.53 -4.06 -0.37
CA GLY A 456 -9.93 -5.39 0.05
C GLY A 456 -11.25 -5.43 0.78
N TYR A 457 -11.71 -6.64 1.03
CA TYR A 457 -12.96 -6.94 1.69
C TYR A 457 -12.73 -8.01 2.75
N HIS A 458 -13.40 -7.87 3.88
CA HIS A 458 -13.62 -8.96 4.83
C HIS A 458 -15.11 -9.25 4.91
N VAL A 459 -15.52 -10.47 4.61
CA VAL A 459 -16.91 -10.94 4.71
C VAL A 459 -17.02 -11.96 5.83
N ARG A 460 -18.06 -11.87 6.66
CA ARG A 460 -18.37 -12.84 7.71
C ARG A 460 -19.85 -13.19 7.79
N PHE A 461 -20.13 -14.46 8.08
CA PHE A 461 -21.48 -15.02 8.17
C PHE A 461 -22.00 -15.21 9.60
N ALA A 462 -21.15 -15.02 10.61
CA ALA A 462 -21.56 -15.07 12.02
C ALA A 462 -20.85 -14.00 12.85
N GLU A 463 -21.30 -13.84 14.10
CA GLU A 463 -20.72 -12.85 15.01
C GLU A 463 -19.31 -13.20 15.45
N ILE A 464 -19.12 -14.48 15.78
CA ILE A 464 -17.83 -15.11 15.98
C ILE A 464 -17.58 -15.90 14.71
N SER A 465 -16.58 -15.48 13.95
CA SER A 465 -16.29 -16.05 12.64
C SER A 465 -14.80 -16.07 12.40
N ARG A 466 -14.33 -17.06 11.64
CA ARG A 466 -12.92 -17.20 11.29
C ARG A 466 -12.72 -17.49 9.81
N GLY A 467 -11.60 -17.04 9.26
CA GLY A 467 -11.24 -17.33 7.88
C GLY A 467 -9.91 -16.73 7.43
N GLY A 468 -9.37 -17.29 6.35
CA GLY A 468 -8.07 -16.91 5.82
C GLY A 468 -8.03 -15.50 5.19
N TRP A 469 -6.91 -14.80 5.33
CA TRP A 469 -6.55 -13.60 4.56
C TRP A 469 -5.76 -14.01 3.32
N ARG A 470 -6.41 -13.88 2.15
CA ARG A 470 -5.81 -14.04 0.82
C ARG A 470 -5.43 -12.68 0.25
N THR A 471 -4.18 -12.52 -0.18
CA THR A 471 -3.81 -11.36 -1.01
C THR A 471 -3.67 -11.78 -2.46
N VAL A 472 -4.52 -11.27 -3.34
CA VAL A 472 -4.46 -11.48 -4.79
C VAL A 472 -3.48 -10.49 -5.38
N ILE A 473 -2.52 -11.01 -6.14
CA ILE A 473 -1.52 -10.25 -6.87
C ILE A 473 -1.60 -10.75 -8.31
N PRO A 474 -2.34 -10.06 -9.21
CA PRO A 474 -2.57 -10.54 -10.56
C PRO A 474 -1.27 -10.88 -11.29
N GLY A 475 -1.31 -11.95 -12.06
CA GLY A 475 -0.14 -12.50 -12.74
C GLY A 475 0.53 -11.50 -13.67
N ARG A 476 1.86 -11.60 -13.81
CA ARG A 476 2.61 -10.84 -14.80
C ARG A 476 2.19 -11.33 -16.18
N GLY A 477 1.36 -10.55 -16.86
CA GLY A 477 1.22 -10.65 -18.30
C GLY A 477 2.58 -10.52 -18.99
N GLY A 478 2.66 -10.86 -20.27
CA GLY A 478 3.88 -10.68 -21.07
C GLY A 478 4.34 -9.22 -21.15
N ASN A 479 3.46 -8.27 -20.83
CA ASN A 479 3.71 -6.84 -20.80
C ASN A 479 2.79 -6.13 -19.78
N LYS A 480 2.97 -4.81 -19.63
CA LYS A 480 2.20 -3.97 -18.70
C LYS A 480 0.69 -4.00 -18.99
N LEU A 481 0.28 -3.97 -20.25
CA LEU A 481 -1.15 -3.92 -20.61
C LEU A 481 -1.86 -5.20 -20.18
N GLU A 482 -1.27 -6.37 -20.45
CA GLU A 482 -1.81 -7.66 -20.00
C GLU A 482 -1.86 -7.78 -18.47
N ALA A 483 -0.88 -7.21 -17.77
CA ALA A 483 -0.89 -7.20 -16.30
C ALA A 483 -2.05 -6.34 -15.74
N TYR A 484 -2.36 -5.21 -16.37
CA TYR A 484 -3.50 -4.37 -15.98
C TYR A 484 -4.84 -4.98 -16.40
N ASP A 485 -4.94 -5.66 -17.54
CA ASP A 485 -6.14 -6.42 -17.93
C ASP A 485 -6.47 -7.52 -16.90
N ASN A 486 -5.46 -8.27 -16.45
CA ASN A 486 -5.62 -9.24 -15.36
C ASN A 486 -6.06 -8.59 -14.04
N TYR A 487 -5.55 -7.38 -13.75
CA TYR A 487 -5.93 -6.63 -12.56
C TYR A 487 -7.37 -6.13 -12.64
N ASP A 488 -7.80 -5.58 -13.78
CA ASP A 488 -9.16 -5.10 -13.98
C ASP A 488 -10.17 -6.26 -13.82
N TYR A 489 -9.87 -7.43 -14.42
CA TYR A 489 -10.69 -8.62 -14.23
C TYR A 489 -10.74 -9.07 -12.75
N ALA A 490 -9.60 -9.07 -12.05
CA ALA A 490 -9.55 -9.42 -10.64
C ALA A 490 -10.27 -8.38 -9.76
N SER A 491 -10.24 -7.10 -10.14
CA SER A 491 -10.94 -6.04 -9.42
C SER A 491 -12.45 -6.21 -9.49
N ASP A 492 -12.96 -6.52 -10.68
CA ASP A 492 -14.37 -6.85 -10.89
C ASP A 492 -14.81 -8.04 -10.01
N GLU A 493 -13.98 -9.08 -9.90
CA GLU A 493 -14.33 -10.33 -9.20
C GLU A 493 -14.05 -10.32 -7.68
N ALA A 494 -13.25 -9.38 -7.17
CA ALA A 494 -12.70 -9.43 -5.81
C ALA A 494 -13.78 -9.59 -4.72
N TYR A 495 -14.90 -8.88 -4.85
CA TYR A 495 -16.01 -8.98 -3.89
C TYR A 495 -16.77 -10.32 -3.98
N HIS A 496 -17.01 -10.80 -5.20
CA HIS A 496 -17.67 -12.08 -5.42
C HIS A 496 -16.81 -13.24 -4.90
N GLU A 497 -15.51 -13.23 -5.20
CA GLU A 497 -14.58 -14.25 -4.72
C GLU A 497 -14.57 -14.31 -3.18
N VAL A 498 -14.40 -13.17 -2.50
CA VAL A 498 -14.35 -13.17 -1.02
C VAL A 498 -15.64 -13.67 -0.39
N LEU A 499 -16.79 -13.32 -0.98
CA LEU A 499 -18.09 -13.68 -0.44
C LEU A 499 -18.38 -15.18 -0.63
N VAL A 500 -18.06 -15.73 -1.81
CA VAL A 500 -18.14 -17.16 -2.09
C VAL A 500 -17.20 -17.96 -1.19
N LEU A 501 -15.97 -17.49 -0.99
CA LEU A 501 -15.00 -18.14 -0.10
C LEU A 501 -15.44 -18.08 1.37
N ALA A 502 -15.99 -16.95 1.82
CA ALA A 502 -16.52 -16.80 3.17
C ALA A 502 -17.73 -17.71 3.41
N ASN A 503 -18.65 -17.83 2.44
CA ASN A 503 -19.79 -18.73 2.53
C ASN A 503 -19.34 -20.20 2.54
N THR A 504 -18.39 -20.56 1.67
CA THR A 504 -17.79 -21.91 1.67
C THR A 504 -17.15 -22.23 3.02
N GLN A 505 -16.43 -21.27 3.61
CA GLN A 505 -15.87 -21.41 4.95
C GLN A 505 -16.96 -21.52 6.02
N HIS A 506 -18.12 -20.90 5.82
CA HIS A 506 -19.25 -20.99 6.74
C HIS A 506 -19.87 -22.39 6.74
N LEU A 507 -20.12 -22.95 5.55
CA LEU A 507 -20.61 -24.31 5.38
C LEU A 507 -19.62 -25.36 5.91
N LYS A 508 -18.31 -25.08 5.79
CA LYS A 508 -17.25 -25.91 6.36
C LYS A 508 -17.24 -25.87 7.89
N ASN A 509 -17.55 -24.73 8.50
CA ASN A 509 -17.52 -24.56 9.95
C ASN A 509 -18.82 -25.03 10.66
N LYS A 510 -19.73 -25.71 9.96
CA LYS A 510 -21.03 -26.15 10.50
C LYS A 510 -20.97 -26.96 11.81
N ASP A 511 -19.83 -27.59 12.10
CA ASP A 511 -19.62 -28.48 13.25
C ASP A 511 -18.74 -27.84 14.35
N ILE A 512 -18.39 -26.55 14.23
CA ILE A 512 -17.66 -25.76 15.24
C ILE A 512 -18.46 -24.51 15.61
N TYR A 513 -18.05 -23.80 16.67
CA TYR A 513 -18.82 -22.68 17.21
C TYR A 513 -18.66 -21.40 16.37
N GLU A 514 -17.58 -21.26 15.60
CA GLU A 514 -17.32 -20.11 14.75
C GLU A 514 -17.99 -20.24 13.38
N GLY A 515 -18.67 -19.18 12.91
CA GLY A 515 -19.10 -19.11 11.51
C GLY A 515 -17.95 -18.88 10.53
N GLY A 516 -18.28 -18.80 9.24
CA GLY A 516 -17.29 -18.57 8.18
C GLY A 516 -17.00 -17.11 7.97
N ALA A 517 -15.74 -16.80 7.73
CA ALA A 517 -15.30 -15.52 7.21
C ALA A 517 -14.26 -15.70 6.12
N LYS A 518 -13.91 -14.59 5.46
CA LYS A 518 -12.77 -14.49 4.55
C LYS A 518 -12.32 -13.04 4.46
N LEU A 519 -11.01 -12.81 4.39
CA LEU A 519 -10.44 -11.53 3.98
C LEU A 519 -9.74 -11.72 2.63
N LEU A 520 -10.06 -10.87 1.66
CA LEU A 520 -9.39 -10.80 0.37
C LEU A 520 -8.90 -9.38 0.11
N THR A 521 -7.63 -9.22 -0.25
CA THR A 521 -7.06 -7.94 -0.68
C THR A 521 -6.51 -8.07 -2.08
N LEU A 522 -6.70 -7.04 -2.91
CA LEU A 522 -6.16 -6.96 -4.27
C LEU A 522 -5.11 -5.84 -4.33
N MET A 523 -3.97 -6.12 -4.94
CA MET A 523 -2.91 -5.14 -5.18
C MET A 523 -2.71 -4.88 -6.67
N GLU A 524 -2.48 -3.62 -7.04
CA GLU A 524 -2.07 -3.28 -8.41
C GLU A 524 -0.75 -3.96 -8.81
N PRO A 525 -0.56 -4.27 -10.11
CA PRO A 525 0.72 -4.74 -10.62
C PRO A 525 1.86 -3.76 -10.32
N LEU A 526 2.98 -4.28 -9.82
CA LEU A 526 4.18 -3.49 -9.55
C LEU A 526 5.10 -3.46 -10.78
N GLU A 527 5.68 -2.29 -11.07
CA GLU A 527 6.67 -2.14 -12.15
C GLU A 527 7.99 -2.87 -11.80
N ASP A 528 8.41 -2.82 -10.54
CA ASP A 528 9.64 -3.48 -10.04
C ASP A 528 9.30 -4.72 -9.19
N PRO A 529 9.56 -5.93 -9.71
CA PRO A 529 9.46 -7.20 -9.00
C PRO A 529 10.09 -7.26 -7.62
N SER A 530 11.22 -6.58 -7.41
CA SER A 530 11.98 -6.60 -6.16
C SER A 530 11.21 -5.93 -5.02
N GLN A 531 10.26 -5.05 -5.35
CA GLN A 531 9.46 -4.29 -4.40
C GLN A 531 8.21 -5.04 -3.94
N LEU A 532 7.99 -6.27 -4.41
CA LEU A 532 6.77 -7.03 -4.10
C LEU A 532 6.59 -7.25 -2.60
N LYS A 533 7.58 -7.85 -1.93
CA LYS A 533 7.54 -8.11 -0.48
C LYS A 533 7.36 -6.83 0.35
N PRO A 534 8.18 -5.77 0.18
CA PRO A 534 8.02 -4.56 0.99
C PRO A 534 6.68 -3.87 0.76
N THR A 535 6.16 -3.84 -0.47
CA THR A 535 4.83 -3.27 -0.77
C THR A 535 3.71 -4.10 -0.14
N LEU A 536 3.81 -5.43 -0.26
CA LEU A 536 2.84 -6.37 0.30
C LEU A 536 2.74 -6.21 1.81
N TRP A 537 3.88 -6.16 2.51
CA TRP A 537 3.92 -5.98 3.95
C TRP A 537 3.38 -4.62 4.38
N GLN A 538 3.75 -3.54 3.69
CA GLN A 538 3.19 -2.22 3.99
C GLN A 538 1.66 -2.21 3.87
N MET A 539 1.11 -2.83 2.82
CA MET A 539 -0.34 -2.95 2.63
C MET A 539 -1.00 -3.78 3.74
N GLN A 540 -0.45 -4.95 4.06
CA GLN A 540 -0.98 -5.85 5.08
C GLN A 540 -0.93 -5.23 6.49
N ARG A 541 0.13 -4.51 6.85
CA ARG A 541 0.20 -3.78 8.12
C ARG A 541 -0.82 -2.65 8.18
N ALA A 542 -0.93 -1.86 7.11
CA ALA A 542 -1.90 -0.76 7.02
C ALA A 542 -3.34 -1.26 7.19
N PHE A 543 -3.72 -2.34 6.50
CA PHE A 543 -5.06 -2.93 6.63
C PHE A 543 -5.28 -3.63 7.96
N THR A 544 -4.25 -4.22 8.57
CA THR A 544 -4.35 -4.75 9.95
C THR A 544 -4.68 -3.64 10.93
N ALA A 545 -3.91 -2.56 10.92
CA ALA A 545 -4.15 -1.40 11.78
C ALA A 545 -5.54 -0.80 11.55
N ALA A 546 -5.94 -0.64 10.28
CA ALA A 546 -7.26 -0.14 9.91
C ALA A 546 -8.39 -1.08 10.36
N PHE A 547 -8.20 -2.40 10.28
CA PHE A 547 -9.20 -3.37 10.73
C PHE A 547 -9.34 -3.36 12.25
N VAL A 548 -8.23 -3.50 12.97
CA VAL A 548 -8.22 -3.50 14.44
C VAL A 548 -8.80 -2.21 15.00
N SER A 549 -8.56 -1.04 14.36
CA SER A 549 -9.15 0.23 14.81
C SER A 549 -10.68 0.19 14.92
N LEU A 550 -11.37 -0.54 14.03
CA LEU A 550 -12.84 -0.64 14.01
C LEU A 550 -13.40 -1.67 15.01
N VAL A 551 -12.53 -2.46 15.65
CA VAL A 551 -12.91 -3.57 16.54
C VAL A 551 -12.12 -3.60 17.85
N ASN A 552 -11.36 -2.56 18.18
CA ASN A 552 -10.59 -2.49 19.41
C ASN A 552 -11.38 -1.78 20.51
N TYR A 553 -12.00 -2.57 21.39
CA TYR A 553 -12.85 -2.08 22.47
C TYR A 553 -12.13 -2.06 23.82
N GLY A 554 -12.50 -1.10 24.67
CA GLY A 554 -12.13 -1.04 26.07
C GLY A 554 -12.91 -2.04 26.92
N THR A 555 -12.60 -2.07 28.22
CA THR A 555 -13.33 -2.89 29.21
C THR A 555 -14.78 -2.44 29.42
N ASP A 556 -15.11 -1.22 28.99
CA ASP A 556 -16.46 -0.64 28.97
C ASP A 556 -17.25 -0.96 27.69
N HIS A 557 -16.70 -1.81 26.82
CA HIS A 557 -17.24 -2.19 25.51
C HIS A 557 -17.42 -1.03 24.53
N LYS A 558 -16.75 0.10 24.75
CA LYS A 558 -16.66 1.19 23.77
C LYS A 558 -15.39 1.07 22.94
N LEU A 559 -15.42 1.55 21.69
CA LEU A 559 -14.20 1.66 20.89
C LEU A 559 -13.18 2.53 21.63
N ARG A 560 -11.92 2.07 21.66
CA ARG A 560 -10.83 2.80 22.32
C ARG A 560 -10.52 4.13 21.65
N ASP A 561 -10.67 4.20 20.33
CA ASP A 561 -10.47 5.43 19.58
C ASP A 561 -11.79 6.23 19.52
N SER A 562 -11.88 7.29 20.31
CA SER A 562 -13.05 8.17 20.38
C SER A 562 -13.30 8.96 19.09
N ARG A 563 -12.37 8.92 18.11
CA ARG A 563 -12.55 9.55 16.80
C ARG A 563 -13.43 8.70 15.86
N ILE A 564 -13.78 7.48 16.25
CA ILE A 564 -14.66 6.60 15.49
C ILE A 564 -16.08 6.72 16.05
N VAL A 565 -17.01 7.19 15.21
CA VAL A 565 -18.44 7.17 15.51
C VAL A 565 -18.97 5.75 15.34
N ASP A 566 -19.39 5.11 16.43
CA ASP A 566 -19.97 3.76 16.42
C ASP A 566 -21.49 3.80 16.29
N ARG A 567 -21.98 3.63 15.06
CA ARG A 567 -23.41 3.54 14.76
C ARG A 567 -23.97 2.12 14.86
N LEU A 568 -23.10 1.12 14.96
CA LEU A 568 -23.50 -0.28 15.14
C LEU A 568 -23.90 -0.55 16.60
N GLY A 569 -23.20 0.08 17.55
CA GLY A 569 -23.47 -0.05 18.97
C GLY A 569 -23.27 -1.47 19.52
N LYS A 570 -22.44 -2.27 18.83
CA LYS A 570 -22.23 -3.68 19.15
C LYS A 570 -20.74 -4.02 19.16
N HIS A 571 -20.31 -4.64 20.25
CA HIS A 571 -18.97 -5.23 20.38
C HIS A 571 -18.78 -6.33 19.33
N GLU A 572 -17.76 -6.19 18.48
CA GLU A 572 -17.39 -7.17 17.46
C GLU A 572 -16.03 -7.78 17.78
N LEU A 573 -15.94 -9.10 17.65
CA LEU A 573 -14.68 -9.85 17.68
C LEU A 573 -14.38 -10.41 16.29
N ILE A 574 -13.10 -10.34 15.94
CA ILE A 574 -12.54 -10.81 14.67
C ILE A 574 -11.35 -11.73 14.96
N GLU A 575 -11.37 -12.89 14.32
CA GLU A 575 -10.24 -13.80 14.19
C GLU A 575 -10.01 -14.07 12.70
N ILE A 576 -8.76 -13.92 12.25
CA ILE A 576 -8.35 -14.24 10.90
C ILE A 576 -7.37 -15.43 10.89
N GLY A 577 -7.17 -16.04 9.74
CA GLY A 577 -6.13 -17.04 9.51
C GLY A 577 -5.26 -16.66 8.32
N PRO A 578 -4.13 -17.35 8.10
CA PRO A 578 -3.34 -17.18 6.90
C PRO A 578 -3.99 -17.84 5.68
N ASP A 579 -3.71 -17.29 4.50
CA ASP A 579 -3.95 -17.89 3.19
C ASP A 579 -2.86 -17.37 2.22
N GLU A 580 -3.09 -17.47 0.91
CA GLU A 580 -2.14 -17.04 -0.14
C GLU A 580 -1.52 -15.67 0.11
N ASN A 581 -0.19 -15.61 -0.10
CA ASN A 581 0.66 -14.44 0.10
C ASN A 581 0.72 -13.93 1.56
N MET A 582 0.51 -14.83 2.53
CA MET A 582 0.83 -14.59 3.95
C MET A 582 2.15 -15.26 4.33
N PHE A 583 3.07 -14.48 4.89
CA PHE A 583 4.38 -14.94 5.37
C PHE A 583 4.39 -15.02 6.89
N ASP A 584 5.16 -15.97 7.44
CA ASP A 584 5.25 -16.19 8.89
C ASP A 584 5.60 -14.91 9.67
N THR A 585 6.56 -14.12 9.18
CA THR A 585 6.94 -12.83 9.79
C THR A 585 5.76 -11.85 9.90
N MET A 586 4.88 -11.82 8.88
CA MET A 586 3.69 -10.99 8.92
C MET A 586 2.62 -11.55 9.87
N ILE A 587 2.47 -12.88 9.93
CA ILE A 587 1.53 -13.55 10.84
C ILE A 587 1.92 -13.29 12.30
N GLU A 588 3.21 -13.39 12.61
CA GLU A 588 3.77 -13.05 13.93
C GLU A 588 3.52 -11.58 14.27
N TRP A 589 3.90 -10.67 13.36
CA TRP A 589 3.70 -9.23 13.55
C TRP A 589 2.23 -8.87 13.78
N MET A 590 1.27 -9.45 13.04
CA MET A 590 -0.16 -9.16 13.24
C MET A 590 -0.62 -9.57 14.65
N GLY A 591 -0.14 -10.71 15.16
CA GLY A 591 -0.42 -11.16 16.52
C GLY A 591 0.18 -10.23 17.57
N GLU A 592 1.44 -9.86 17.41
CA GLU A 592 2.16 -8.95 18.31
C GLU A 592 1.55 -7.54 18.30
N TYR A 593 1.21 -7.02 17.12
CA TYR A 593 0.56 -5.73 16.95
C TYR A 593 -0.78 -5.70 17.68
N ALA A 594 -1.64 -6.71 17.46
CA ALA A 594 -2.94 -6.80 18.14
C ALA A 594 -2.79 -6.85 19.67
N GLN A 595 -1.79 -7.59 20.18
CA GLN A 595 -1.46 -7.62 21.60
C GLN A 595 -0.97 -6.27 22.11
N LYS A 596 -0.06 -5.61 21.38
CA LYS A 596 0.52 -4.30 21.72
C LYS A 596 -0.54 -3.21 21.82
N VAL A 597 -1.53 -3.20 20.91
CA VAL A 597 -2.62 -2.21 20.93
C VAL A 597 -3.78 -2.59 21.86
N GLY A 598 -3.65 -3.70 22.61
CA GLY A 598 -4.63 -4.13 23.61
C GLY A 598 -5.94 -4.65 23.03
N TYR A 599 -5.90 -5.25 21.83
CA TYR A 599 -7.06 -5.92 21.22
C TYR A 599 -7.55 -7.08 22.09
N THR A 600 -8.86 -7.32 22.12
CA THR A 600 -9.50 -8.23 23.07
C THR A 600 -8.97 -9.67 23.03
N LEU A 601 -8.65 -10.19 21.85
CA LEU A 601 -8.07 -11.54 21.70
C LEU A 601 -6.53 -11.56 21.84
N GLY A 602 -5.90 -10.40 22.04
CA GLY A 602 -4.45 -10.25 22.03
C GLY A 602 -3.84 -10.83 20.76
N SER A 603 -2.82 -11.68 20.91
CA SER A 603 -2.18 -12.39 19.79
C SER A 603 -3.10 -13.41 19.10
N GLY A 604 -4.28 -13.70 19.67
CA GLY A 604 -5.34 -14.51 19.06
C GLY A 604 -6.08 -13.83 17.90
N PHE A 605 -5.75 -12.59 17.53
CA PHE A 605 -6.28 -11.93 16.33
C PHE A 605 -6.05 -12.75 15.05
N ILE A 606 -4.89 -13.41 14.94
CA ILE A 606 -4.56 -14.28 13.82
C ILE A 606 -4.12 -15.67 14.29
N SER A 607 -4.64 -16.72 13.66
CA SER A 607 -4.25 -18.11 13.89
C SER A 607 -3.04 -18.53 13.05
N GLY A 608 -2.50 -19.73 13.27
CA GLY A 608 -1.45 -20.30 12.40
C GLY A 608 -0.01 -19.82 12.63
N LYS A 609 0.26 -19.09 13.72
CA LYS A 609 1.60 -18.63 14.10
C LYS A 609 2.61 -19.80 14.22
N PRO A 610 3.86 -19.63 13.79
CA PRO A 610 4.93 -20.59 14.09
C PRO A 610 5.15 -20.73 15.60
N GLY A 611 5.40 -21.94 16.09
CA GLY A 611 5.71 -22.20 17.50
C GLY A 611 4.56 -21.96 18.51
N ALA A 612 3.41 -21.43 18.09
CA ALA A 612 2.26 -21.16 18.94
C ALA A 612 0.93 -21.48 18.24
N GLY A 613 0.15 -22.38 18.84
CA GLY A 613 -1.10 -22.89 18.26
C GLY A 613 -0.87 -24.05 17.28
N ILE A 614 -1.83 -24.28 16.38
CA ILE A 614 -1.76 -25.38 15.40
C ILE A 614 -1.44 -24.78 14.02
N ASN A 615 -0.17 -24.80 13.64
CA ASN A 615 0.25 -24.35 12.31
C ASN A 615 -0.31 -25.31 11.23
N HIS A 616 -1.08 -24.78 10.29
CA HIS A 616 -1.83 -25.59 9.34
C HIS A 616 -0.92 -26.35 8.35
N LYS A 617 0.28 -25.81 8.06
CA LYS A 617 1.28 -26.41 7.16
C LYS A 617 2.11 -27.48 7.86
N GLU A 618 2.61 -27.18 9.06
CA GLU A 618 3.42 -28.09 9.88
C GLU A 618 2.64 -29.35 10.24
N TYR A 619 1.41 -29.19 10.71
CA TYR A 619 0.56 -30.30 11.16
C TYR A 619 -0.28 -30.92 10.04
N GLY A 620 -0.33 -30.30 8.86
CA GLY A 620 -1.08 -30.81 7.71
C GLY A 620 -2.58 -30.99 7.98
N VAL A 621 -3.17 -30.11 8.81
CA VAL A 621 -4.52 -30.28 9.39
C VAL A 621 -5.57 -30.49 8.30
N THR A 622 -5.53 -29.69 7.23
CA THR A 622 -6.45 -29.80 6.09
C THR A 622 -6.31 -31.16 5.41
N SER A 623 -5.07 -31.59 5.12
CA SER A 623 -4.79 -32.84 4.43
C SER A 623 -5.14 -34.06 5.27
N TYR A 624 -4.99 -33.98 6.60
CA TYR A 624 -5.45 -35.02 7.50
C TYR A 624 -6.96 -35.21 7.40
N GLY A 625 -7.72 -34.10 7.40
CA GLY A 625 -9.17 -34.13 7.17
C GLY A 625 -9.53 -34.78 5.82
N VAL A 626 -8.93 -34.31 4.72
CA VAL A 626 -9.16 -34.89 3.37
C VAL A 626 -8.81 -36.37 3.34
N HIS A 627 -7.72 -36.78 3.99
CA HIS A 627 -7.29 -38.17 4.07
C HIS A 627 -8.31 -39.05 4.86
N GLN A 628 -8.91 -38.55 5.93
CA GLN A 628 -9.99 -39.28 6.63
C GLN A 628 -11.22 -39.47 5.73
N TYR A 629 -11.61 -38.45 4.96
CA TYR A 629 -12.69 -38.57 3.98
C TYR A 629 -12.37 -39.57 2.87
N LEU A 630 -11.13 -39.59 2.39
CA LEU A 630 -10.65 -40.60 1.44
C LEU A 630 -10.81 -42.01 2.03
N LEU A 631 -10.30 -42.25 3.24
CA LEU A 631 -10.40 -43.57 3.88
C LEU A 631 -11.85 -44.01 4.08
N LYS A 632 -12.73 -43.11 4.53
CA LYS A 632 -14.17 -43.38 4.65
C LYS A 632 -14.78 -43.71 3.29
N THR A 633 -14.46 -42.94 2.25
CA THR A 633 -14.96 -43.17 0.89
C THR A 633 -14.51 -44.52 0.33
N LEU A 634 -13.23 -44.87 0.48
CA LEU A 634 -12.71 -46.17 0.06
C LEU A 634 -13.42 -47.31 0.79
N HIS A 635 -13.62 -47.17 2.10
CA HIS A 635 -14.37 -48.13 2.90
C HIS A 635 -15.82 -48.30 2.40
N GLU A 636 -16.55 -47.22 2.13
CA GLU A 636 -17.92 -47.28 1.56
C GLU A 636 -17.96 -47.95 0.17
N LEU A 637 -16.88 -47.81 -0.60
CA LEU A 637 -16.72 -48.48 -1.90
C LEU A 637 -16.22 -49.93 -1.77
N GLY A 638 -16.02 -50.44 -0.55
CA GLY A 638 -15.53 -51.79 -0.29
C GLY A 638 -14.04 -51.99 -0.63
N ILE A 639 -13.26 -50.91 -0.72
CA ILE A 639 -11.83 -50.93 -1.00
C ILE A 639 -11.07 -50.79 0.33
N ASP A 640 -10.28 -51.80 0.69
CA ASP A 640 -9.36 -51.71 1.83
C ASP A 640 -7.98 -51.22 1.36
N PRO A 641 -7.61 -49.95 1.61
CA PRO A 641 -6.38 -49.37 1.07
C PRO A 641 -5.10 -50.03 1.59
N THR A 642 -5.17 -50.83 2.66
CA THR A 642 -4.02 -51.57 3.20
C THR A 642 -3.68 -52.81 2.38
N LYS A 643 -4.64 -53.32 1.58
CA LYS A 643 -4.47 -54.57 0.81
C LYS A 643 -4.93 -54.50 -0.64
N ASP A 644 -5.81 -53.58 -1.00
CA ASP A 644 -6.44 -53.49 -2.33
C ASP A 644 -5.76 -52.43 -3.22
N LYS A 645 -5.90 -52.60 -4.54
CA LYS A 645 -5.34 -51.66 -5.51
C LYS A 645 -6.26 -50.45 -5.65
N PHE A 646 -5.70 -49.25 -5.53
CA PHE A 646 -6.40 -48.00 -5.85
C PHE A 646 -5.41 -46.99 -6.45
N ALA A 647 -5.94 -46.03 -7.19
CA ALA A 647 -5.15 -45.00 -7.85
C ALA A 647 -5.70 -43.61 -7.53
N ILE A 648 -4.80 -42.64 -7.39
CA ILE A 648 -5.13 -41.25 -7.06
C ILE A 648 -4.51 -40.32 -8.11
N LYS A 649 -5.26 -39.27 -8.44
CA LYS A 649 -4.78 -38.09 -9.17
C LYS A 649 -4.84 -36.89 -8.22
N ILE A 650 -3.84 -36.03 -8.25
CA ILE A 650 -3.73 -34.88 -7.35
C ILE A 650 -3.63 -33.59 -8.17
N ALA A 651 -4.37 -32.57 -7.75
CA ALA A 651 -4.17 -31.19 -8.17
C ALA A 651 -3.51 -30.42 -7.02
N GLY A 652 -2.36 -29.81 -7.29
CA GLY A 652 -1.40 -29.30 -6.32
C GLY A 652 -0.15 -30.19 -6.20
N GLY A 653 1.02 -29.56 -6.05
CA GLY A 653 2.31 -30.24 -6.03
C GLY A 653 2.83 -30.73 -4.66
N PRO A 654 3.97 -31.44 -4.66
CA PRO A 654 4.64 -31.93 -3.45
C PRO A 654 5.16 -30.82 -2.52
N GLY A 655 5.36 -29.61 -3.05
CA GLY A 655 5.75 -28.43 -2.27
C GLY A 655 4.57 -27.67 -1.63
N GLY A 656 3.32 -28.00 -1.98
CA GLY A 656 2.14 -27.28 -1.52
C GLY A 656 1.65 -27.71 -0.13
N ASP A 657 0.97 -26.82 0.59
CA ASP A 657 0.56 -27.06 1.97
C ASP A 657 -0.49 -28.18 2.09
N VAL A 658 -1.47 -28.22 1.18
CA VAL A 658 -2.52 -29.26 1.17
C VAL A 658 -2.05 -30.51 0.41
N ALA A 659 -1.63 -30.36 -0.85
CA ALA A 659 -1.24 -31.49 -1.69
C ALA A 659 0.02 -32.20 -1.19
N GLY A 660 1.05 -31.46 -0.75
CA GLY A 660 2.27 -32.03 -0.17
C GLY A 660 1.99 -32.85 1.09
N ASN A 661 1.21 -32.31 2.04
CA ASN A 661 0.79 -33.07 3.22
C ASN A 661 -0.11 -34.27 2.87
N ALA A 662 -0.95 -34.18 1.85
CA ALA A 662 -1.73 -35.33 1.38
C ALA A 662 -0.83 -36.43 0.80
N ILE A 663 0.17 -36.07 0.00
CA ILE A 663 1.18 -37.00 -0.52
C ILE A 663 1.97 -37.64 0.64
N LYS A 664 2.39 -36.85 1.64
CA LYS A 664 3.06 -37.36 2.86
C LYS A 664 2.22 -38.44 3.56
N LEU A 665 0.92 -38.20 3.76
CA LEU A 665 0.00 -39.15 4.38
C LEU A 665 -0.20 -40.41 3.52
N LEU A 666 -0.34 -40.24 2.20
CA LEU A 666 -0.49 -41.34 1.24
C LEU A 666 0.78 -42.21 1.14
N LEU A 667 1.96 -41.63 1.38
CA LEU A 667 3.25 -42.31 1.35
C LEU A 667 3.73 -42.72 2.76
N ALA A 668 2.89 -42.60 3.78
CA ALA A 668 3.24 -42.93 5.15
C ALA A 668 3.62 -44.41 5.29
N GLU A 669 4.53 -44.68 6.23
CA GLU A 669 5.04 -46.02 6.52
C GLU A 669 4.79 -46.40 7.97
N LYS A 670 4.62 -47.70 8.21
CA LYS A 670 4.58 -48.32 9.53
C LYS A 670 5.54 -49.50 9.52
N ASP A 671 6.48 -49.53 10.47
CA ASP A 671 7.51 -50.57 10.57
C ASP A 671 8.34 -50.74 9.27
N GLY A 672 8.67 -49.62 8.62
CA GLY A 672 9.44 -49.59 7.36
C GLY A 672 8.68 -50.13 6.14
N LYS A 673 7.35 -50.30 6.25
CA LYS A 673 6.49 -50.75 5.14
C LYS A 673 5.46 -49.67 4.81
N PRO A 674 5.18 -49.42 3.51
CA PRO A 674 4.13 -48.50 3.11
C PRO A 674 2.78 -48.92 3.70
N LEU A 675 2.07 -47.97 4.32
CA LEU A 675 0.73 -48.18 4.87
C LEU A 675 -0.26 -48.59 3.77
N TYR A 676 -0.06 -48.06 2.55
CA TYR A 676 -0.83 -48.38 1.35
C TYR A 676 0.07 -49.02 0.29
N PRO A 677 0.38 -50.33 0.41
CA PRO A 677 1.37 -50.99 -0.44
C PRO A 677 0.95 -50.98 -1.92
N LYS A 678 -0.34 -51.04 -2.23
CA LYS A 678 -0.87 -51.11 -3.61
C LYS A 678 -1.39 -49.77 -4.16
N LEU A 679 -1.15 -48.65 -3.47
CA LEU A 679 -1.45 -47.30 -3.96
C LEU A 679 -0.64 -46.95 -5.22
N ARG A 680 -1.28 -46.32 -6.20
CA ARG A 680 -0.60 -45.63 -7.31
C ARG A 680 -1.03 -44.16 -7.38
N ILE A 681 -0.09 -43.23 -7.20
CA ILE A 681 -0.33 -41.82 -7.54
C ILE A 681 -0.02 -41.68 -9.02
N VAL A 682 -1.05 -41.63 -9.87
CA VAL A 682 -0.88 -41.77 -11.33
C VAL A 682 -0.75 -40.43 -12.05
N ALA A 683 -1.21 -39.34 -11.44
CA ALA A 683 -1.04 -38.01 -11.99
C ALA A 683 -0.92 -36.96 -10.88
N ILE A 684 -0.06 -35.98 -11.10
CA ILE A 684 0.01 -34.75 -10.30
C ILE A 684 0.01 -33.57 -11.27
N THR A 685 -0.88 -32.62 -11.04
CA THR A 685 -0.90 -31.33 -11.72
C THR A 685 -0.42 -30.27 -10.74
N ASP A 686 0.70 -29.63 -11.04
CA ASP A 686 1.32 -28.59 -10.23
C ASP A 686 1.54 -27.35 -11.10
N GLY A 687 1.59 -26.16 -10.48
CA GLY A 687 1.86 -24.91 -11.21
C GLY A 687 3.09 -25.00 -12.11
N PRO A 688 4.26 -25.45 -11.59
CA PRO A 688 5.47 -25.53 -12.39
C PRO A 688 5.54 -26.74 -13.35
N ALA A 689 4.82 -27.83 -13.12
CA ALA A 689 4.86 -29.03 -13.99
C ALA A 689 3.62 -29.94 -13.83
N VAL A 690 3.38 -30.79 -14.83
CA VAL A 690 2.36 -31.85 -14.79
C VAL A 690 3.02 -33.19 -15.09
N ALA A 691 2.80 -34.19 -14.24
CA ALA A 691 3.33 -35.54 -14.43
C ALA A 691 2.21 -36.58 -14.47
N TYR A 692 2.39 -37.59 -15.32
CA TYR A 692 1.50 -38.73 -15.46
C TYR A 692 2.32 -40.02 -15.62
N ASP A 693 1.99 -41.05 -14.85
CA ASP A 693 2.54 -42.39 -15.02
C ASP A 693 1.46 -43.44 -14.75
N PRO A 694 1.08 -44.29 -15.74
CA PRO A 694 0.07 -45.32 -15.55
C PRO A 694 0.48 -46.40 -14.53
N LYS A 695 1.77 -46.61 -14.30
CA LYS A 695 2.27 -47.51 -13.24
C LYS A 695 2.35 -46.82 -11.88
N GLY A 696 2.12 -45.51 -11.81
CA GLY A 696 2.25 -44.67 -10.63
C GLY A 696 3.63 -44.02 -10.57
N LEU A 697 3.64 -42.74 -10.20
CA LEU A 697 4.86 -41.96 -9.97
C LEU A 697 5.69 -42.59 -8.85
N ASP A 698 7.01 -42.47 -8.97
CA ASP A 698 7.97 -43.08 -8.05
C ASP A 698 7.83 -42.51 -6.63
N ARG A 699 7.67 -43.38 -5.64
CA ARG A 699 7.37 -42.99 -4.26
C ARG A 699 8.55 -42.31 -3.57
N GLU A 700 9.76 -42.81 -3.77
CA GLU A 700 10.95 -42.22 -3.15
C GLU A 700 11.25 -40.86 -3.77
N GLU A 701 11.03 -40.74 -5.08
CA GLU A 701 11.17 -39.47 -5.76
C GLU A 701 10.14 -38.46 -5.26
N LEU A 702 8.88 -38.83 -5.11
CA LEU A 702 7.88 -37.95 -4.51
C LEU A 702 8.24 -37.55 -3.07
N ARG A 703 8.75 -38.49 -2.25
CA ARG A 703 9.22 -38.18 -0.89
C ARG A 703 10.37 -37.18 -0.87
N ARG A 704 11.32 -37.30 -1.81
CA ARG A 704 12.43 -36.36 -1.96
C ARG A 704 11.96 -34.92 -2.23
N LEU A 705 10.84 -34.76 -2.93
CA LEU A 705 10.30 -33.44 -3.28
C LEU A 705 9.43 -32.82 -2.18
N LEU A 706 8.91 -33.64 -1.24
CA LEU A 706 7.97 -33.17 -0.20
C LEU A 706 8.51 -31.96 0.56
N PHE A 707 7.82 -30.84 0.44
CA PHE A 707 8.16 -29.54 1.06
C PHE A 707 9.54 -28.98 0.69
N VAL A 708 10.23 -29.57 -0.30
CA VAL A 708 11.55 -29.13 -0.77
C VAL A 708 11.43 -28.41 -2.11
N SER A 709 10.60 -28.92 -3.03
CA SER A 709 10.44 -28.34 -4.37
C SER A 709 9.06 -28.63 -4.97
N GLY A 710 8.71 -27.90 -6.03
CA GLY A 710 7.59 -28.24 -6.90
C GLY A 710 7.83 -29.53 -7.70
N LEU A 711 6.82 -29.93 -8.48
CA LEU A 711 6.88 -31.12 -9.33
C LEU A 711 7.92 -30.98 -10.47
N ASP A 712 8.34 -29.78 -10.81
CA ASP A 712 9.45 -29.51 -11.73
C ASP A 712 10.80 -30.02 -11.24
N GLY A 713 10.92 -30.31 -9.94
CA GLY A 713 12.07 -31.01 -9.38
C GLY A 713 12.08 -32.53 -9.63
N PHE A 714 11.00 -33.12 -10.15
CA PHE A 714 10.87 -34.57 -10.36
C PHE A 714 11.84 -35.08 -11.42
N ASN A 715 12.61 -36.11 -11.09
CA ASN A 715 13.54 -36.76 -11.99
C ASN A 715 12.79 -37.58 -13.06
N PRO A 716 12.80 -37.17 -14.35
CA PRO A 716 12.04 -37.85 -15.40
C PRO A 716 12.47 -39.31 -15.63
N GLU A 717 13.71 -39.67 -15.30
CA GLU A 717 14.21 -41.06 -15.40
C GLU A 717 13.48 -42.04 -14.46
N LYS A 718 12.74 -41.51 -13.48
CA LYS A 718 11.94 -42.30 -12.54
C LYS A 718 10.55 -42.65 -13.05
N LEU A 719 10.13 -42.13 -14.21
CA LEU A 719 8.91 -42.58 -14.90
C LEU A 719 9.08 -44.04 -15.34
N ARG A 720 8.09 -44.92 -15.17
CA ARG A 720 8.19 -46.38 -15.38
C ARG A 720 7.16 -46.95 -16.35
N GLY A 721 5.99 -46.32 -16.46
CA GLY A 721 4.93 -46.74 -17.37
C GLY A 721 5.23 -46.41 -18.83
N GLU A 722 4.73 -47.24 -19.75
CA GLU A 722 4.65 -46.90 -21.17
C GLU A 722 3.66 -45.73 -21.32
N GLY A 723 4.04 -44.68 -22.05
CA GLY A 723 3.27 -43.45 -22.16
C GLY A 723 3.29 -42.58 -20.90
N ALA A 724 4.22 -42.82 -19.97
CA ALA A 724 4.45 -41.92 -18.85
C ALA A 724 5.11 -40.62 -19.33
N ARG A 725 4.67 -39.48 -18.82
CA ARG A 725 5.09 -38.15 -19.30
C ARG A 725 5.20 -37.16 -18.17
N ILE A 726 6.09 -36.19 -18.33
CA ILE A 726 6.13 -34.97 -17.53
C ILE A 726 6.31 -33.76 -18.44
N ALA A 727 5.52 -32.72 -18.21
CA ALA A 727 5.55 -31.46 -18.94
C ALA A 727 5.86 -30.31 -17.97
N PHE A 728 6.74 -29.39 -18.37
CA PHE A 728 7.17 -28.26 -17.55
C PHE A 728 6.53 -26.96 -18.05
N SER A 729 6.12 -26.11 -17.12
CA SER A 729 5.54 -24.78 -17.42
C SER A 729 6.59 -23.79 -17.93
N GLN A 730 7.85 -23.93 -17.50
CA GLN A 730 8.93 -23.08 -17.99
C GLN A 730 9.28 -23.46 -19.44
N PRO A 731 9.15 -22.52 -20.38
CA PRO A 731 9.42 -22.80 -21.77
C PRO A 731 10.93 -22.84 -22.03
N VAL A 732 11.32 -23.69 -22.98
CA VAL A 732 12.67 -23.80 -23.53
C VAL A 732 12.67 -23.30 -24.98
N ILE A 733 13.83 -22.83 -25.43
CA ILE A 733 14.03 -22.50 -26.85
C ILE A 733 14.52 -23.77 -27.55
N HIS A 734 13.72 -24.27 -28.49
CA HIS A 734 14.08 -25.40 -29.34
C HIS A 734 13.93 -24.98 -30.80
N ASN A 735 15.02 -25.05 -31.57
CA ASN A 735 15.06 -24.61 -32.98
C ASN A 735 14.57 -23.17 -33.23
N GLY A 736 14.79 -22.26 -32.28
CA GLY A 736 14.36 -20.86 -32.38
C GLY A 736 12.90 -20.61 -31.99
N GLU A 737 12.13 -21.65 -31.68
CA GLU A 737 10.75 -21.55 -31.20
C GLU A 737 10.68 -21.78 -29.69
N ARG A 738 9.79 -21.04 -29.02
CA ARG A 738 9.54 -21.17 -27.59
C ARG A 738 8.51 -22.28 -27.37
N CYS A 739 8.94 -23.41 -26.82
CA CYS A 739 8.06 -24.55 -26.53
C CYS A 739 8.23 -25.04 -25.09
N ASN A 740 7.19 -25.67 -24.54
CA ASN A 740 7.30 -26.27 -23.21
C ASN A 740 8.04 -27.60 -23.31
N ARG A 741 9.00 -27.82 -22.41
CA ARG A 741 9.73 -29.09 -22.35
C ARG A 741 8.77 -30.20 -21.94
N VAL A 742 8.75 -31.28 -22.71
CA VAL A 742 8.02 -32.51 -22.38
C VAL A 742 9.02 -33.67 -22.42
N VAL A 743 9.03 -34.50 -21.38
CA VAL A 743 9.77 -35.75 -21.35
C VAL A 743 8.77 -36.89 -21.34
N GLU A 744 8.89 -37.79 -22.30
CA GLU A 744 8.02 -38.96 -22.45
C GLU A 744 8.85 -40.24 -22.43
N ARG A 745 8.36 -41.24 -21.70
CA ARG A 745 8.86 -42.60 -21.75
C ARG A 745 8.09 -43.35 -22.84
N ILE A 746 8.76 -43.50 -23.99
CA ILE A 746 8.29 -44.28 -25.15
C ILE A 746 8.35 -45.76 -24.83
#